data_AF-A0A9D5E837-F1
#
_entry.id   AF-A0A9D5E837-F1
#
_cell.length_a   1.000
_cell.length_b   1.000
_cell.length_c   1.000
_cell.angle_alpha   90.00
_cell.angle_beta   90.00
_cell.angle_gamma   90.00
#
_symmetry.space_group_name_H-M   'P 1'
#
loop_
_entity.id
_entity.type
_entity.pdbx_description
1 polymer ?
#
loop_
_entity_poly.entity_id
_entity_poly.type
_entity_poly.pdbx_seq_one_letter_code
_entity_poly.pdbx_strand_id
1 'polypeptide(L)'
;MPTTTQTVLSRNLACIGRARPEAARLIASTEPAPDVEFVPTEDGVPSAWIAELGPRGPTRRALASTRRPIEEADRLVEPIDPRQTAAVVVVGFGLGWHVRQLARKLGRHGVIVVFEPDAGLLRRVLETIDHSEWLAACNLIVLTDPQDEAAIAAACRGIEHALAIGTQILEHPASRPRVAWASRGFLERFTAAMRAVRMTVVTTMVQTQATIRNATQNLGHYVTRGGIAPLRGACAGRMAVCVAAGPSLRRNAQLLADPAVRDRCVIIAAQTALKPLLRMGVRPHLVTALDHHQISARFYEGLSRDDLRGVTLVIEPKVNPAVPAAFQGQIRCAADATLDHMLGAGCAFDHGAIEPGATVAHLSYYLARFLGCDPVTLVGQDLGFTEGLYYGPGAAIHDSWACELGEFNTLETMEWQRIARGRAQLSRRADVHGRPIYTDEQMNAYLAQFQRDFARDRARGLRVIDATEGGVRKSHTEAAPLADALALHAGDPTDQTVDDLLATASSVAPAAQLPRQHAPAAAEQRLGTLIDDAEAIARHSRAAAQILDQMRLRHADQPYVNERIGELERLRGAVAARAEAWALVHRLNQTGGFNRSRADRDIALEAGLDPLQRQLRQIERDRTNVSWIADAADALGSLLRDALRTLRGGPPITSEPPPPAAASAPDLAGPAAPPARTARRVGAVIVAPASELSSLPRWPSGATLLETLLARLGHGPTRGTPVTIVTDAPALVRASLPKDAPLDGVSVLPCDAPRGAMGGPALRAARALSACSWRGGLAGATVFDEAFAPAWIAAALDAASPTLDAALVLSPRWPLIDTDLCARLIDASAHDPRCARVAFSQAAPGLGALVIDRRACGDLATAMRAAATHGGVGAMLGYVPIAPIADPIGGPACLPIDPALRDALDHAAPACALDAARIARALASAGLDPRTADGPAIARAISSDALAHPPQAPRHLIVSLSDAPLSEPLAAAIAGLIEPGYTAVTLHDDRPACPDLARCVAMARSRGATAVHVRTTAAGDDAALDALIGSAPDIVSIDLVGADQGAFLAGRPDLGAAGFERSRRGVDRLLRSRSLSPSPPDCPHPLPWVVGRICRAQATLDQLEAVHDHWLMLTGAAVIDPPPSGDPRLVALPEPELARRRRARDTLAIDDSLCAIHDLGTPTIDPADPRRSWAGLAQARSARPMNQGRPPC
;
A
#
# COMPACT_ATOMS: atom_id res chain seq x y z
N MET A 1 -30.18 27.28 53.81
CA MET A 1 -30.49 26.99 52.39
C MET A 1 -31.49 25.84 52.36
N PRO A 2 -32.63 25.96 51.66
CA PRO A 2 -33.57 24.86 51.56
C PRO A 2 -32.99 23.80 50.63
N THR A 3 -32.96 22.56 51.11
CA THR A 3 -32.64 21.35 50.33
C THR A 3 -33.68 21.19 49.22
N THR A 4 -33.33 21.59 48.00
CA THR A 4 -34.12 21.33 46.79
C THR A 4 -34.31 19.82 46.62
N THR A 5 -35.54 19.35 46.79
CA THR A 5 -35.98 18.00 46.42
C THR A 5 -35.74 17.80 44.92
N GLN A 6 -34.73 17.01 44.55
CA GLN A 6 -34.44 16.70 43.15
C GLN A 6 -35.63 15.97 42.50
N THR A 7 -36.16 16.55 41.41
CA THR A 7 -37.18 15.92 40.57
C THR A 7 -36.60 14.69 39.85
N VAL A 8 -37.45 13.73 39.44
CA VAL A 8 -37.04 12.53 38.68
C VAL A 8 -36.17 12.89 37.47
N LEU A 9 -36.59 13.92 36.73
CA LEU A 9 -35.84 14.49 35.62
C LEU A 9 -34.42 14.91 36.03
N SER A 10 -34.29 15.69 37.10
CA SER A 10 -32.98 16.22 37.52
C SER A 10 -32.00 15.09 37.88
N ARG A 11 -32.48 14.00 38.47
CA ARG A 11 -31.67 12.80 38.78
C ARG A 11 -31.20 12.09 37.51
N ASN A 12 -32.12 11.89 36.56
CA ASN A 12 -31.81 11.27 35.28
C ASN A 12 -30.80 12.09 34.46
N LEU A 13 -31.04 13.40 34.32
CA LEU A 13 -30.18 14.31 33.58
C LEU A 13 -28.80 14.48 34.22
N ALA A 14 -28.71 14.44 35.56
CA ALA A 14 -27.42 14.45 36.25
C ALA A 14 -26.57 13.22 35.88
N CYS A 15 -27.19 12.05 35.64
CA CYS A 15 -26.46 10.86 35.21
C CYS A 15 -26.01 10.95 33.74
N ILE A 16 -26.91 11.34 32.83
CA ILE A 16 -26.59 11.52 31.40
C ILE A 16 -25.53 12.62 31.20
N GLY A 17 -25.62 13.70 31.98
CA GLY A 17 -24.73 14.86 31.94
C GLY A 17 -23.28 14.55 32.31
N ARG A 18 -22.99 13.42 32.99
CA ARG A 18 -21.61 13.00 33.31
C ARG A 18 -20.78 12.74 32.06
N ALA A 19 -21.38 12.13 31.04
CA ALA A 19 -20.72 11.83 29.77
C ALA A 19 -21.00 12.89 28.70
N ARG A 20 -22.23 13.43 28.65
CA ARG A 20 -22.65 14.41 27.64
C ARG A 20 -23.46 15.55 28.25
N PRO A 21 -22.80 16.63 28.74
CA PRO A 21 -23.48 17.81 29.28
C PRO A 21 -24.38 18.53 28.25
N GLU A 22 -24.04 18.43 26.97
CA GLU A 22 -24.80 19.05 25.86
C GLU A 22 -26.14 18.33 25.63
N ALA A 23 -26.14 17.00 25.59
CA ALA A 23 -27.36 16.21 25.45
C ALA A 23 -28.30 16.44 26.66
N ALA A 24 -27.75 16.47 27.87
CA ALA A 24 -28.54 16.77 29.07
C ALA A 24 -29.16 18.19 29.03
N ARG A 25 -28.41 19.18 28.54
CA ARG A 25 -28.91 20.55 28.35
C ARG A 25 -30.01 20.63 27.28
N LEU A 26 -29.80 20.01 26.12
CA LEU A 26 -30.79 19.95 25.05
C LEU A 26 -32.08 19.30 25.54
N ILE A 27 -31.98 18.14 26.20
CA ILE A 27 -33.14 17.46 26.76
C ILE A 27 -33.82 18.38 27.76
N ALA A 28 -33.10 19.00 28.71
CA ALA A 28 -33.70 19.89 29.71
C ALA A 28 -34.49 21.06 29.09
N SER A 29 -34.00 21.65 28.00
CA SER A 29 -34.60 22.81 27.33
C SER A 29 -35.68 22.46 26.30
N THR A 30 -35.89 21.18 25.99
CA THR A 30 -36.89 20.75 25.00
C THR A 30 -38.27 20.59 25.66
N GLU A 31 -39.34 20.94 24.95
CA GLU A 31 -40.70 20.68 25.42
C GLU A 31 -40.99 19.17 25.43
N PRO A 32 -41.63 18.61 26.48
CA PRO A 32 -41.96 17.20 26.52
C PRO A 32 -43.03 16.86 25.48
N ALA A 33 -42.87 15.71 24.82
CA ALA A 33 -43.86 15.21 23.86
C ALA A 33 -45.25 15.08 24.54
N PRO A 34 -46.27 15.84 24.11
CA PRO A 34 -47.57 15.91 24.79
C PRO A 34 -48.45 14.67 24.56
N ASP A 35 -48.11 13.88 23.57
CA ASP A 35 -48.89 12.80 22.95
C ASP A 35 -48.39 11.39 23.35
N VAL A 36 -47.60 11.32 24.44
CA VAL A 36 -47.18 10.07 25.08
C VAL A 36 -48.10 9.71 26.25
N GLU A 37 -48.84 8.62 26.11
CA GLU A 37 -49.77 8.09 27.11
C GLU A 37 -49.18 6.85 27.79
N PHE A 38 -48.86 6.97 29.08
CA PHE A 38 -48.30 5.87 29.88
C PHE A 38 -49.39 4.91 30.36
N VAL A 39 -49.10 3.60 30.34
CA VAL A 39 -50.00 2.54 30.78
C VAL A 39 -49.31 1.60 31.77
N PRO A 40 -50.00 1.11 32.82
CA PRO A 40 -49.45 0.12 33.73
C PRO A 40 -49.27 -1.24 33.04
N THR A 41 -48.34 -2.06 33.53
CA THR A 41 -48.04 -3.38 32.96
C THR A 41 -47.89 -4.44 34.06
N GLU A 42 -47.88 -5.71 33.67
CA GLU A 42 -47.75 -6.86 34.57
C GLU A 42 -46.36 -6.95 35.21
N ASP A 43 -45.34 -6.34 34.60
CA ASP A 43 -43.97 -6.31 35.12
C ASP A 43 -43.74 -5.20 36.16
N GLY A 44 -44.79 -4.47 36.57
CA GLY A 44 -44.72 -3.42 37.59
C GLY A 44 -43.99 -2.15 37.13
N VAL A 45 -43.71 -2.03 35.83
CA VAL A 45 -43.13 -0.83 35.20
C VAL A 45 -44.10 -0.26 34.15
N PRO A 46 -44.08 1.05 33.84
CA PRO A 46 -44.96 1.59 32.81
C PRO A 46 -44.50 1.21 31.39
N SER A 47 -45.47 0.95 30.51
CA SER A 47 -45.32 1.05 29.06
C SER A 47 -45.97 2.36 28.58
N ALA A 48 -45.97 2.64 27.29
CA ALA A 48 -46.58 3.85 26.74
C ALA A 48 -46.98 3.70 25.28
N TRP A 49 -47.98 4.49 24.89
CA TRP A 49 -48.37 4.73 23.51
C TRP A 49 -47.92 6.13 23.09
N ILE A 50 -47.54 6.29 21.83
CA ILE A 50 -47.34 7.59 21.20
C ILE A 50 -48.29 7.73 20.02
N ALA A 51 -48.89 8.90 19.83
CA ALA A 51 -49.69 9.18 18.64
C ALA A 51 -48.79 9.33 17.40
N GLU A 52 -49.20 8.78 16.27
CA GLU A 52 -48.49 8.91 15.00
C GLU A 52 -49.49 9.19 13.88
N LEU A 53 -49.12 10.05 12.92
CA LEU A 53 -49.91 10.28 11.72
C LEU A 53 -49.62 9.17 10.71
N GLY A 54 -50.55 8.21 10.58
CA GLY A 54 -50.43 7.11 9.63
C GLY A 54 -51.04 7.45 8.26
N PRO A 55 -50.83 6.61 7.23
CA PRO A 55 -51.37 6.81 5.88
C PRO A 55 -52.91 6.87 5.79
N ARG A 56 -53.61 6.44 6.86
CA ARG A 56 -55.07 6.38 6.96
C ARG A 56 -55.66 7.24 8.10
N GLY A 57 -54.86 8.15 8.66
CA GLY A 57 -55.26 9.01 9.79
C GLY A 57 -54.44 8.79 11.07
N PRO A 58 -54.89 9.34 12.22
CA PRO A 58 -54.21 9.20 13.50
C PRO A 58 -54.15 7.74 13.93
N THR A 59 -52.96 7.26 14.25
CA THR A 59 -52.70 5.93 14.79
C THR A 59 -51.97 6.07 16.13
N ARG A 60 -51.84 4.96 16.86
CA ARG A 60 -51.02 4.92 18.08
C ARG A 60 -50.01 3.79 17.96
N ARG A 61 -48.77 4.05 18.37
CA ARG A 61 -47.69 3.07 18.43
C ARG A 61 -47.33 2.78 19.87
N ALA A 62 -47.23 1.50 20.23
CA ALA A 62 -46.67 1.11 21.51
C ALA A 62 -45.14 1.31 21.50
N LEU A 63 -44.60 1.97 22.52
CA LEU A 63 -43.17 2.23 22.66
C LEU A 63 -42.38 1.06 23.27
N ALA A 64 -43.10 0.09 23.83
CA ALA A 64 -42.66 -1.23 24.29
C ALA A 64 -43.89 -2.14 24.43
N SER A 65 -43.73 -3.41 24.76
CA SER A 65 -44.82 -4.34 25.10
C SER A 65 -45.73 -3.71 26.16
N THR A 66 -47.03 -3.71 25.89
CA THR A 66 -48.04 -3.12 26.80
C THR A 66 -48.47 -4.07 27.91
N ARG A 67 -47.97 -5.31 27.91
CA ARG A 67 -48.19 -6.29 29.00
C ARG A 67 -46.92 -6.59 29.78
N ARG A 68 -45.83 -6.91 29.07
CA ARG A 68 -44.56 -7.37 29.66
C ARG A 68 -43.34 -6.72 29.00
N PRO A 69 -43.11 -5.41 29.22
CA PRO A 69 -42.01 -4.66 28.60
C PRO A 69 -40.62 -5.14 29.05
N ILE A 70 -40.52 -5.76 30.23
CA ILE A 70 -39.24 -6.26 30.75
C ILE A 70 -38.85 -7.57 30.07
N GLU A 71 -39.80 -8.47 29.89
CA GLU A 71 -39.58 -9.73 29.16
C GLU A 71 -39.24 -9.48 27.66
N GLU A 72 -39.81 -8.44 27.06
CA GLU A 72 -39.43 -8.00 25.70
C GLU A 72 -37.99 -7.48 25.68
N ALA A 73 -37.63 -6.61 26.63
CA ALA A 73 -36.29 -6.06 26.75
C ALA A 73 -35.23 -7.15 26.97
N ASP A 74 -35.51 -8.16 27.80
CA ASP A 74 -34.61 -9.28 28.07
C ASP A 74 -34.35 -10.11 26.80
N ARG A 75 -35.42 -10.46 26.07
CA ARG A 75 -35.31 -11.19 24.79
C ARG A 75 -34.49 -10.41 23.75
N LEU A 76 -34.64 -9.09 23.72
CA LEU A 76 -33.93 -8.25 22.76
C LEU A 76 -32.41 -8.20 23.03
N VAL A 77 -31.98 -8.21 24.29
CA VAL A 77 -30.56 -8.13 24.66
C VAL A 77 -29.90 -9.51 24.88
N GLU A 78 -30.67 -10.59 24.85
CA GLU A 78 -30.19 -11.97 25.06
C GLU A 78 -29.02 -12.35 24.13
N PRO A 79 -29.04 -12.07 22.81
CA PRO A 79 -27.96 -12.47 21.90
C PRO A 79 -26.62 -11.74 22.12
N ILE A 80 -26.61 -10.65 22.89
CA ILE A 80 -25.41 -9.84 23.11
C ILE A 80 -24.51 -10.54 24.12
N ASP A 81 -23.42 -11.17 23.66
CA ASP A 81 -22.40 -11.73 24.55
C ASP A 81 -21.48 -10.62 25.09
N PRO A 82 -21.52 -10.30 26.40
CA PRO A 82 -20.66 -9.27 26.97
C PRO A 82 -19.17 -9.64 26.92
N ARG A 83 -18.79 -10.92 26.78
CA ARG A 83 -17.37 -11.30 26.63
C ARG A 83 -16.81 -10.91 25.26
N GLN A 84 -17.64 -10.96 24.22
CA GLN A 84 -17.25 -10.60 22.85
C GLN A 84 -17.57 -9.15 22.48
N THR A 85 -18.49 -8.51 23.22
CA THR A 85 -19.00 -7.17 22.90
C THR A 85 -18.77 -6.22 24.07
N ALA A 86 -17.88 -5.24 23.88
CA ALA A 86 -17.57 -4.23 24.89
C ALA A 86 -18.28 -2.88 24.65
N ALA A 87 -18.73 -2.61 23.42
CA ALA A 87 -19.55 -1.46 23.09
C ALA A 87 -20.85 -1.88 22.37
N VAL A 88 -21.98 -1.24 22.69
CA VAL A 88 -23.25 -1.49 22.01
C VAL A 88 -23.88 -0.17 21.58
N VAL A 89 -24.19 -0.07 20.29
CA VAL A 89 -24.85 1.08 19.68
C VAL A 89 -26.34 0.78 19.58
N VAL A 90 -27.15 1.48 20.36
CA VAL A 90 -28.59 1.31 20.42
C VAL A 90 -29.28 2.36 19.55
N VAL A 91 -30.10 1.91 18.60
CA VAL A 91 -30.93 2.80 17.77
C VAL A 91 -32.33 2.86 18.36
N GLY A 92 -32.64 4.00 18.99
CA GLY A 92 -33.88 4.29 19.69
C GLY A 92 -33.80 4.03 21.20
N PHE A 93 -34.05 5.07 22.00
CA PHE A 93 -34.17 4.94 23.46
C PHE A 93 -35.56 4.45 23.85
N GLY A 94 -36.61 4.93 23.17
CA GLY A 94 -38.00 4.60 23.51
C GLY A 94 -38.27 4.88 25.00
N LEU A 95 -38.68 3.84 25.75
CA LEU A 95 -38.88 3.90 27.20
C LEU A 95 -37.64 3.52 28.05
N GLY A 96 -36.52 3.16 27.42
CA GLY A 96 -35.27 2.85 28.12
C GLY A 96 -35.15 1.45 28.72
N TRP A 97 -36.17 0.58 28.62
CA TRP A 97 -36.15 -0.74 29.27
C TRP A 97 -35.10 -1.70 28.70
N HIS A 98 -34.94 -1.78 27.37
CA HIS A 98 -33.86 -2.54 26.74
C HIS A 98 -32.48 -1.98 27.06
N VAL A 99 -32.35 -0.65 27.14
CA VAL A 99 -31.10 0.02 27.55
C VAL A 99 -30.77 -0.33 29.00
N ARG A 100 -31.77 -0.39 29.89
CA ARG A 100 -31.61 -0.83 31.28
C ARG A 100 -31.11 -2.27 31.37
N GLN A 101 -31.69 -3.19 30.60
CA GLN A 101 -31.25 -4.60 30.64
C GLN A 101 -29.83 -4.77 30.06
N LEU A 102 -29.52 -4.02 29.01
CA LEU A 102 -28.18 -3.96 28.46
C LEU A 102 -27.17 -3.39 29.48
N ALA A 103 -27.55 -2.33 30.21
CA ALA A 103 -26.74 -1.73 31.27
C ALA A 103 -26.46 -2.71 32.41
N ARG A 104 -27.42 -3.54 32.78
CA ARG A 104 -27.23 -4.62 33.76
C ARG A 104 -26.28 -5.71 33.24
N LYS A 105 -26.37 -6.05 31.96
CA LYS A 105 -25.53 -7.08 31.32
C LYS A 105 -24.07 -6.63 31.15
N LEU A 106 -23.84 -5.35 30.82
CA LEU A 106 -22.50 -4.80 30.55
C LEU A 106 -21.83 -4.13 31.77
N GLY A 107 -22.61 -3.58 32.69
CA GLY A 107 -22.14 -2.81 33.85
C GLY A 107 -21.25 -1.62 33.46
N ARG A 108 -20.27 -1.31 34.33
CA ARG A 108 -19.23 -0.29 34.05
C ARG A 108 -18.09 -0.79 33.16
N HIS A 109 -18.11 -2.07 32.79
CA HIS A 109 -17.05 -2.66 31.99
C HIS A 109 -17.30 -2.47 30.49
N GLY A 110 -18.53 -2.16 30.08
CA GLY A 110 -18.90 -1.85 28.70
C GLY A 110 -19.39 -0.41 28.51
N VAL A 111 -19.65 -0.05 27.26
CA VAL A 111 -20.16 1.26 26.86
C VAL A 111 -21.42 1.11 26.03
N ILE A 112 -22.43 1.94 26.33
CA ILE A 112 -23.69 1.97 25.58
C ILE A 112 -23.79 3.34 24.90
N VAL A 113 -23.91 3.36 23.58
CA VAL A 113 -24.16 4.57 22.78
C VAL A 113 -25.59 4.52 22.28
N VAL A 114 -26.45 5.41 22.76
CA VAL A 114 -27.85 5.49 22.34
C VAL A 114 -28.02 6.62 21.33
N PHE A 115 -28.64 6.32 20.19
CA PHE A 115 -29.14 7.31 19.26
C PHE A 115 -30.66 7.45 19.38
N GLU A 116 -31.13 8.63 19.78
CA GLU A 116 -32.55 8.96 19.90
C GLU A 116 -32.79 10.39 19.43
N PRO A 117 -33.29 10.60 18.20
CA PRO A 117 -33.44 11.94 17.65
C PRO A 117 -34.60 12.74 18.22
N ASP A 118 -35.54 12.10 18.92
CA ASP A 118 -36.69 12.76 19.53
C ASP A 118 -36.37 13.19 20.98
N ALA A 119 -35.82 14.39 21.11
CA ALA A 119 -35.52 14.99 22.41
C ALA A 119 -36.78 15.24 23.25
N GLY A 120 -37.95 15.46 22.62
CA GLY A 120 -39.23 15.65 23.31
C GLY A 120 -39.74 14.35 23.93
N LEU A 121 -39.57 13.21 23.25
CA LEU A 121 -39.84 11.90 23.82
C LEU A 121 -38.89 11.59 24.99
N LEU A 122 -37.58 11.82 24.83
CA LEU A 122 -36.60 11.64 25.91
C LEU A 122 -36.98 12.50 27.12
N ARG A 123 -37.32 13.77 26.91
CA ARG A 123 -37.78 14.69 27.94
C ARG A 123 -38.95 14.08 28.71
N ARG A 124 -39.99 13.64 28.00
CA ARG A 124 -41.23 13.13 28.61
C ARG A 124 -41.00 11.84 29.39
N VAL A 125 -40.19 10.93 28.85
CA VAL A 125 -39.82 9.66 29.50
C VAL A 125 -39.00 9.91 30.76
N LEU A 126 -37.97 10.75 30.69
CA LEU A 126 -37.06 11.02 31.81
C LEU A 126 -37.69 11.88 32.91
N GLU A 127 -38.82 12.53 32.67
CA GLU A 127 -39.65 13.14 33.73
C GLU A 127 -40.51 12.14 34.48
N THR A 128 -40.95 11.09 33.79
CA THR A 128 -41.98 10.18 34.28
C THR A 128 -41.38 8.91 34.89
N ILE A 129 -40.31 8.38 34.30
CA ILE A 129 -39.65 7.14 34.70
C ILE A 129 -38.30 7.46 35.34
N ASP A 130 -38.07 6.97 36.56
CA ASP A 130 -36.76 7.07 37.19
C ASP A 130 -35.81 6.00 36.64
N HIS A 131 -34.75 6.45 35.98
CA HIS A 131 -33.69 5.62 35.43
C HIS A 131 -32.34 5.83 36.14
N SER A 132 -32.30 6.70 37.15
CA SER A 132 -31.05 7.18 37.75
C SER A 132 -30.21 6.07 38.37
N GLU A 133 -30.83 5.04 38.95
CA GLU A 133 -30.15 3.90 39.57
C GLU A 133 -29.24 3.16 38.56
N TRP A 134 -29.79 2.70 37.45
CA TRP A 134 -29.02 1.94 36.46
C TRP A 134 -28.14 2.83 35.61
N LEU A 135 -28.56 4.07 35.34
CA LEU A 135 -27.73 5.08 34.65
C LEU A 135 -26.45 5.39 35.42
N ALA A 136 -26.49 5.37 36.76
CA ALA A 136 -25.32 5.59 37.59
C ALA A 136 -24.34 4.40 37.58
N ALA A 137 -24.81 3.21 37.22
CA ALA A 137 -24.07 1.94 37.26
C ALA A 137 -23.47 1.52 35.90
N CYS A 138 -23.66 2.30 34.84
CA CYS A 138 -23.13 2.02 33.50
C CYS A 138 -22.41 3.22 32.88
N ASN A 139 -21.81 3.01 31.71
CA ASN A 139 -21.26 4.08 30.87
C ASN A 139 -22.21 4.31 29.68
N LEU A 140 -22.98 5.39 29.71
CA LEU A 140 -23.96 5.73 28.68
C LEU A 140 -23.58 7.03 27.96
N ILE A 141 -23.68 7.02 26.63
CA ILE A 141 -23.55 8.19 25.77
C ILE A 141 -24.85 8.34 24.97
N VAL A 142 -25.44 9.53 24.97
CA VAL A 142 -26.68 9.82 24.24
C VAL A 142 -26.38 10.81 23.10
N LEU A 143 -26.84 10.46 21.89
CA LEU A 143 -26.73 11.25 20.68
C LEU A 143 -28.13 11.48 20.10
N THR A 144 -28.42 12.72 19.70
CA THR A 144 -29.76 13.14 19.24
C THR A 144 -29.75 13.63 17.79
N ASP A 145 -28.66 14.23 17.32
CA ASP A 145 -28.56 14.69 15.93
C ASP A 145 -27.80 13.67 15.07
N PRO A 146 -28.42 13.09 14.03
CA PRO A 146 -27.71 12.19 13.14
C PRO A 146 -26.59 12.88 12.34
N GLN A 147 -26.63 14.21 12.16
CA GLN A 147 -25.67 15.00 11.37
C GLN A 147 -24.55 15.63 12.19
N ASP A 148 -24.58 15.51 13.53
CA ASP A 148 -23.54 16.07 14.40
C ASP A 148 -22.30 15.15 14.45
N GLU A 149 -21.47 15.26 13.40
CA GLU A 149 -20.23 14.51 13.27
C GLU A 149 -19.25 14.77 14.41
N ALA A 150 -19.25 15.98 14.97
CA ALA A 150 -18.39 16.34 16.10
C ALA A 150 -18.79 15.58 17.36
N ALA A 151 -20.09 15.47 17.65
CA ALA A 151 -20.61 14.68 18.75
C ALA A 151 -20.40 13.17 18.55
N ILE A 152 -20.58 12.66 17.33
CA ILE A 152 -20.29 11.26 17.00
C ILE A 152 -18.81 10.95 17.22
N ALA A 153 -17.90 11.78 16.71
CA ALA A 153 -16.47 11.61 16.92
C ALA A 153 -16.11 11.75 18.42
N ALA A 154 -16.76 12.65 19.15
CA ALA A 154 -16.58 12.79 20.59
C ALA A 154 -17.03 11.57 21.39
N ALA A 155 -18.12 10.91 20.96
CA ALA A 155 -18.62 9.70 21.58
C ALA A 155 -17.63 8.54 21.51
N CYS A 156 -16.74 8.54 20.53
CA CYS A 156 -15.71 7.51 20.41
C CYS A 156 -14.42 7.81 21.20
N ARG A 157 -14.23 9.03 21.71
CA ARG A 157 -13.02 9.41 22.46
C ARG A 157 -13.03 8.81 23.86
N GLY A 158 -11.90 8.26 24.30
CA GLY A 158 -11.72 7.66 25.63
C GLY A 158 -12.35 6.26 25.78
N ILE A 159 -12.98 5.73 24.73
CA ILE A 159 -13.57 4.38 24.70
C ILE A 159 -12.97 3.50 23.60
N GLU A 160 -11.81 3.90 23.07
CA GLU A 160 -11.17 3.29 21.89
C GLU A 160 -10.89 1.79 22.12
N HIS A 161 -10.46 1.42 23.33
CA HIS A 161 -10.25 0.01 23.70
C HIS A 161 -11.55 -0.81 23.69
N ALA A 162 -12.66 -0.25 24.16
CA ALA A 162 -13.95 -0.94 24.16
C ALA A 162 -14.47 -1.14 22.72
N LEU A 163 -14.32 -0.11 21.87
CA LEU A 163 -14.66 -0.21 20.46
C LEU A 163 -13.78 -1.24 19.72
N ALA A 164 -12.50 -1.33 20.07
CA ALA A 164 -11.55 -2.27 19.49
C ALA A 164 -11.78 -3.74 19.93
N ILE A 165 -12.28 -3.98 21.15
CA ILE A 165 -12.62 -5.34 21.64
C ILE A 165 -13.82 -5.91 20.86
N GLY A 166 -14.87 -5.11 20.67
CA GLY A 166 -16.04 -5.55 19.91
C GLY A 166 -17.22 -4.62 20.06
N THR A 167 -17.87 -4.30 18.93
CA THR A 167 -19.05 -3.42 18.87
C THR A 167 -20.21 -4.12 18.19
N GLN A 168 -21.41 -4.07 18.78
CA GLN A 168 -22.65 -4.54 18.16
C GLN A 168 -23.67 -3.41 18.02
N ILE A 169 -24.47 -3.46 16.97
CA ILE A 169 -25.61 -2.54 16.76
C ILE A 169 -26.88 -3.25 17.21
N LEU A 170 -27.65 -2.61 18.08
CA LEU A 170 -28.95 -3.07 18.56
C LEU A 170 -30.04 -2.09 18.10
N GLU A 171 -30.87 -2.52 17.16
CA GLU A 171 -32.04 -1.74 16.75
C GLU A 171 -33.25 -2.09 17.61
N HIS A 172 -33.84 -1.11 18.30
CA HIS A 172 -35.03 -1.32 19.11
C HIS A 172 -36.29 -1.42 18.22
N PRO A 173 -36.99 -2.57 18.15
CA PRO A 173 -38.07 -2.78 17.19
C PRO A 173 -39.19 -1.74 17.25
N ALA A 174 -39.61 -1.34 18.44
CA ALA A 174 -40.65 -0.33 18.61
C ALA A 174 -40.21 1.07 18.18
N SER A 175 -38.91 1.39 18.27
CA SER A 175 -38.37 2.68 17.83
C SER A 175 -37.98 2.71 16.36
N ARG A 176 -37.62 1.56 15.75
CA ARG A 176 -37.07 1.46 14.40
C ARG A 176 -37.88 2.22 13.33
N PRO A 177 -39.22 2.11 13.24
CA PRO A 177 -39.99 2.86 12.25
C PRO A 177 -39.95 4.38 12.48
N ARG A 178 -39.97 4.82 13.74
CA ARG A 178 -40.00 6.25 14.13
C ARG A 178 -38.67 6.94 13.82
N VAL A 179 -37.56 6.24 14.04
CA VAL A 179 -36.21 6.80 13.84
C VAL A 179 -35.61 6.45 12.47
N ALA A 180 -36.35 5.76 11.60
CA ALA A 180 -35.85 5.27 10.30
C ALA A 180 -35.32 6.38 9.39
N TRP A 181 -35.92 7.58 9.44
CA TRP A 181 -35.50 8.74 8.65
C TRP A 181 -34.09 9.24 9.01
N ALA A 182 -33.62 8.95 10.23
CA ALA A 182 -32.35 9.43 10.77
C ALA A 182 -31.32 8.30 11.01
N SER A 183 -31.79 7.10 11.33
CA SER A 183 -30.94 5.99 11.81
C SER A 183 -29.91 5.54 10.79
N ARG A 184 -30.27 5.48 9.50
CA ARG A 184 -29.35 5.07 8.44
C ARG A 184 -28.14 6.00 8.35
N GLY A 185 -28.38 7.31 8.26
CA GLY A 185 -27.30 8.30 8.20
C GLY A 185 -26.43 8.32 9.46
N PHE A 186 -27.04 8.16 10.64
CA PHE A 186 -26.32 8.01 11.89
C PHE A 186 -25.40 6.77 11.89
N LEU A 187 -25.93 5.59 11.54
CA LEU A 187 -25.16 4.34 11.55
C LEU A 187 -24.01 4.36 10.55
N GLU A 188 -24.22 4.93 9.36
CA GLU A 188 -23.17 5.11 8.36
C GLU A 188 -22.01 5.96 8.91
N ARG A 189 -22.30 7.11 9.54
CA ARG A 189 -21.30 8.00 10.13
C ARG A 189 -20.63 7.43 11.38
N PHE A 190 -21.39 6.81 12.29
CA PHE A 190 -20.85 6.17 13.48
C PHE A 190 -19.91 5.03 13.11
N THR A 191 -20.29 4.21 12.11
CA THR A 191 -19.43 3.14 11.59
C THR A 191 -18.14 3.69 11.01
N ALA A 192 -18.19 4.80 10.26
CA ALA A 192 -16.99 5.46 9.75
C ALA A 192 -16.06 5.96 10.88
N ALA A 193 -16.62 6.61 11.92
CA ALA A 193 -15.86 7.06 13.08
C ALA A 193 -15.21 5.87 13.84
N MET A 194 -15.97 4.79 14.03
CA MET A 194 -15.47 3.56 14.66
C MET A 194 -14.32 2.93 13.88
N ARG A 195 -14.41 2.87 12.55
CA ARG A 195 -13.33 2.38 11.69
C ARG A 195 -12.07 3.22 11.85
N ALA A 196 -12.19 4.55 11.85
CA ALA A 196 -11.07 5.45 12.06
C ALA A 196 -10.39 5.23 13.43
N VAL A 197 -11.19 5.05 14.50
CA VAL A 197 -10.67 4.75 15.84
C VAL A 197 -9.94 3.41 15.88
N ARG A 198 -10.54 2.37 15.30
CA ARG A 198 -9.92 1.04 15.23
C ARG A 198 -8.58 1.10 14.48
N MET A 199 -8.52 1.84 13.37
CA MET A 199 -7.26 2.08 12.66
C MET A 199 -6.23 2.76 13.55
N THR A 200 -6.58 3.86 14.24
CA THR A 200 -5.67 4.54 15.17
C THR A 200 -5.14 3.62 16.27
N VAL A 201 -6.00 2.79 16.88
CA VAL A 201 -5.61 1.83 17.92
C VAL A 201 -4.64 0.78 17.37
N VAL A 202 -4.97 0.16 16.23
CA VAL A 202 -4.12 -0.85 15.60
C VAL A 202 -2.78 -0.26 15.19
N THR A 203 -2.78 0.90 14.53
CA THR A 203 -1.56 1.62 14.13
C THR A 203 -0.70 1.96 15.34
N THR A 204 -1.31 2.45 16.43
CA THR A 204 -0.58 2.74 17.68
C THR A 204 0.04 1.46 18.24
N MET A 205 -0.72 0.38 18.38
CA MET A 205 -0.22 -0.89 18.93
C MET A 205 0.89 -1.51 18.08
N VAL A 206 0.79 -1.44 16.75
CA VAL A 206 1.77 -2.03 15.84
C VAL A 206 3.03 -1.15 15.68
N GLN A 207 2.89 0.18 15.72
CA GLN A 207 3.97 1.11 15.35
C GLN A 207 4.62 1.85 16.53
N THR A 208 4.15 1.67 17.78
CA THR A 208 4.72 2.37 18.94
C THR A 208 6.22 2.15 19.09
N GLN A 209 6.69 0.90 18.98
CA GLN A 209 8.12 0.61 19.08
C GLN A 209 8.91 1.24 17.93
N ALA A 210 8.36 1.25 16.71
CA ALA A 210 8.98 1.84 15.54
C ALA A 210 9.13 3.36 15.65
N THR A 211 8.06 4.03 16.06
CA THR A 211 8.02 5.49 16.19
C THR A 211 8.89 5.98 17.35
N ILE A 212 8.91 5.28 18.49
CA ILE A 212 9.81 5.60 19.61
C ILE A 212 11.26 5.37 19.21
N ARG A 213 11.60 4.26 18.53
CA ARG A 213 12.95 4.04 18.00
C ARG A 213 13.37 5.18 17.10
N ASN A 214 12.55 5.54 16.11
CA ASN A 214 12.88 6.62 15.20
C ASN A 214 13.10 7.94 15.94
N ALA A 215 12.23 8.29 16.89
CA ALA A 215 12.37 9.47 17.72
C ALA A 215 13.70 9.46 18.50
N THR A 216 14.04 8.35 19.14
CA THR A 216 15.29 8.26 19.91
C THR A 216 16.54 8.24 19.03
N GLN A 217 16.47 7.67 17.82
CA GLN A 217 17.55 7.74 16.83
C GLN A 217 17.73 9.15 16.26
N ASN A 218 16.67 9.97 16.23
CA ASN A 218 16.72 11.38 15.85
C ASN A 218 17.05 12.33 17.02
N LEU A 219 17.27 11.81 18.23
CA LEU A 219 17.51 12.61 19.43
C LEU A 219 18.68 13.59 19.25
N GLY A 220 19.74 13.19 18.55
CA GLY A 220 20.87 14.06 18.23
C GLY A 220 20.43 15.31 17.46
N HIS A 221 19.56 15.17 16.46
CA HIS A 221 18.97 16.32 15.76
C HIS A 221 18.06 17.14 16.67
N TYR A 222 17.26 16.47 17.51
CA TYR A 222 16.34 17.13 18.43
C TYR A 222 17.06 18.02 19.45
N VAL A 223 18.21 17.60 19.99
CA VAL A 223 18.94 18.38 21.02
C VAL A 223 19.90 19.42 20.43
N THR A 224 20.41 19.21 19.22
CA THR A 224 21.43 20.10 18.61
C THR A 224 20.87 21.13 17.63
N ARG A 225 19.71 20.88 17.00
CA ARG A 225 19.12 21.76 16.00
C ARG A 225 18.03 22.65 16.58
N GLY A 226 17.69 23.72 15.85
CA GLY A 226 16.64 24.65 16.27
C GLY A 226 15.24 24.03 16.14
N GLY A 227 14.38 24.31 17.12
CA GLY A 227 12.95 23.99 17.02
C GLY A 227 12.20 24.92 16.07
N ILE A 228 10.90 24.73 15.92
CA ILE A 228 10.01 25.65 15.18
C ILE A 228 9.45 26.77 16.02
N ALA A 229 9.58 26.76 17.37
CA ALA A 229 9.06 27.81 18.26
C ALA A 229 9.33 29.26 17.79
N PRO A 230 10.53 29.63 17.31
CA PRO A 230 10.79 31.00 16.85
C PRO A 230 9.97 31.41 15.62
N LEU A 231 9.45 30.45 14.85
CA LEU A 231 8.66 30.71 13.65
C LEU A 231 7.18 31.01 13.96
N ARG A 232 6.76 30.92 15.23
CA ARG A 232 5.36 31.12 15.63
C ARG A 232 4.88 32.51 15.22
N GLY A 233 3.86 32.57 14.38
CA GLY A 233 3.29 33.84 13.90
C GLY A 233 4.20 34.65 12.97
N ALA A 234 5.34 34.10 12.52
CA ALA A 234 6.32 34.84 11.71
C ALA A 234 5.78 35.31 10.35
N CYS A 235 4.75 34.65 9.84
CA CYS A 235 4.11 34.97 8.57
C CYS A 235 2.62 35.35 8.77
N ALA A 236 2.30 35.99 9.89
CA ALA A 236 0.94 36.42 10.21
C ALA A 236 0.31 37.23 9.06
N GLY A 237 -0.89 36.83 8.62
CA GLY A 237 -1.63 37.50 7.55
C GLY A 237 -1.11 37.25 6.12
N ARG A 238 -0.03 36.46 5.95
CA ARG A 238 0.39 35.99 4.61
C ARG A 238 -0.44 34.77 4.20
N MET A 239 -0.62 34.60 2.89
CA MET A 239 -1.13 33.35 2.36
C MET A 239 -0.06 32.25 2.48
N ALA A 240 -0.49 31.05 2.87
CA ALA A 240 0.32 29.84 2.71
C ALA A 240 -0.25 28.92 1.63
N VAL A 241 0.61 28.34 0.81
CA VAL A 241 0.29 27.28 -0.15
C VAL A 241 0.87 25.97 0.37
N CYS A 242 -0.01 25.09 0.86
CA CYS A 242 0.33 23.74 1.29
C CYS A 242 0.24 22.79 0.10
N VAL A 243 1.38 22.23 -0.30
CA VAL A 243 1.51 21.41 -1.51
C VAL A 243 1.68 19.93 -1.14
N ALA A 244 0.76 19.10 -1.60
CA ALA A 244 0.79 17.64 -1.47
C ALA A 244 1.03 16.95 -2.82
N ALA A 245 1.37 15.66 -2.78
CA ALA A 245 1.80 14.89 -3.96
C ALA A 245 0.65 14.16 -4.70
N GLY A 246 -0.58 14.64 -4.55
CA GLY A 246 -1.75 14.07 -5.23
C GLY A 246 -1.65 14.22 -6.76
N PRO A 247 -2.32 13.35 -7.54
CA PRO A 247 -2.23 13.39 -9.00
C PRO A 247 -2.61 14.73 -9.64
N SER A 248 -3.48 15.52 -9.01
CA SER A 248 -3.86 16.85 -9.50
C SER A 248 -2.72 17.88 -9.48
N LEU A 249 -1.62 17.65 -8.74
CA LEU A 249 -0.53 18.62 -8.55
C LEU A 249 0.00 19.19 -9.89
N ARG A 250 0.09 18.35 -10.93
CA ARG A 250 0.60 18.76 -12.25
C ARG A 250 -0.27 19.81 -12.96
N ARG A 251 -1.53 19.99 -12.56
CA ARG A 251 -2.48 20.87 -13.28
C ARG A 251 -2.07 22.33 -13.17
N ASN A 252 -1.61 22.74 -11.98
CA ASN A 252 -1.45 24.16 -11.66
C ASN A 252 -0.15 24.47 -10.89
N ALA A 253 0.61 23.49 -10.40
CA ALA A 253 1.80 23.77 -9.59
C ALA A 253 2.88 24.57 -10.34
N GLN A 254 2.88 24.58 -11.68
CA GLN A 254 3.79 25.42 -12.48
C GLN A 254 3.61 26.91 -12.19
N LEU A 255 2.40 27.33 -11.76
CA LEU A 255 2.13 28.72 -11.35
C LEU A 255 2.96 29.14 -10.13
N LEU A 256 3.43 28.18 -9.32
CA LEU A 256 4.30 28.44 -8.17
C LEU A 256 5.78 28.62 -8.56
N ALA A 257 6.14 28.42 -9.84
CA ALA A 257 7.51 28.57 -10.31
C ALA A 257 7.92 30.03 -10.52
N ASP A 258 6.94 30.95 -10.57
CA ASP A 258 7.21 32.39 -10.58
C ASP A 258 7.88 32.81 -9.26
N PRO A 259 9.11 33.35 -9.29
CA PRO A 259 9.80 33.83 -8.09
C PRO A 259 8.98 34.84 -7.28
N ALA A 260 8.16 35.67 -7.93
CA ALA A 260 7.32 36.66 -7.25
C ALA A 260 6.24 36.02 -6.38
N VAL A 261 5.85 34.77 -6.63
CA VAL A 261 4.94 34.02 -5.75
C VAL A 261 5.66 33.64 -4.46
N ARG A 262 6.90 33.16 -4.57
CA ARG A 262 7.71 32.78 -3.41
C ARG A 262 7.95 33.99 -2.49
N ASP A 263 8.21 35.17 -3.06
CA ASP A 263 8.45 36.39 -2.27
C ASP A 263 7.25 36.81 -1.41
N ARG A 264 6.03 36.49 -1.85
CA ARG A 264 4.78 36.98 -1.28
C ARG A 264 4.00 35.95 -0.47
N CYS A 265 4.21 34.65 -0.74
CA CYS A 265 3.44 33.55 -0.14
C CYS A 265 4.32 32.47 0.47
N VAL A 266 3.91 31.91 1.60
CA VAL A 266 4.62 30.78 2.21
C VAL A 266 4.31 29.50 1.44
N ILE A 267 5.32 28.87 0.84
CA ILE A 267 5.16 27.57 0.15
C ILE A 267 5.65 26.46 1.07
N ILE A 268 4.75 25.55 1.47
CA ILE A 268 5.04 24.42 2.36
C ILE A 268 4.74 23.12 1.62
N ALA A 269 5.77 22.35 1.29
CA ALA A 269 5.62 21.07 0.59
C ALA A 269 5.62 19.89 1.56
N ALA A 270 4.73 18.91 1.36
CA ALA A 270 4.93 17.59 1.93
C ALA A 270 6.18 16.93 1.31
N GLN A 271 6.92 16.11 2.06
CA GLN A 271 8.14 15.46 1.56
C GLN A 271 8.00 14.74 0.22
N THR A 272 6.84 14.13 -0.03
CA THR A 272 6.53 13.41 -1.28
C THR A 272 6.42 14.35 -2.49
N ALA A 273 6.15 15.64 -2.28
CA ALA A 273 6.01 16.64 -3.33
C ALA A 273 7.34 17.37 -3.65
N LEU A 274 8.39 17.20 -2.84
CA LEU A 274 9.64 17.95 -3.01
C LEU A 274 10.31 17.74 -4.38
N LYS A 275 10.64 16.50 -4.74
CA LYS A 275 11.28 16.21 -6.05
C LYS A 275 10.40 16.61 -7.24
N PRO A 276 9.08 16.31 -7.27
CA PRO A 276 8.19 16.84 -8.29
C PRO A 276 8.24 18.36 -8.44
N LEU A 277 8.19 19.11 -7.34
CA LEU A 277 8.25 20.57 -7.37
C LEU A 277 9.58 21.10 -7.90
N LEU A 278 10.70 20.55 -7.42
CA LEU A 278 12.03 20.95 -7.90
C LEU A 278 12.19 20.72 -9.41
N ARG A 279 11.66 19.61 -9.94
CA ARG A 279 11.64 19.33 -11.40
C ARG A 279 10.81 20.34 -12.20
N MET A 280 9.81 20.95 -11.57
CA MET A 280 8.98 22.01 -12.18
C MET A 280 9.58 23.41 -12.02
N GLY A 281 10.75 23.52 -11.38
CA GLY A 281 11.38 24.80 -11.05
C GLY A 281 10.80 25.48 -9.80
N VAL A 282 9.93 24.81 -9.05
CA VAL A 282 9.32 25.33 -7.83
C VAL A 282 10.19 24.96 -6.63
N ARG A 283 10.72 25.97 -5.95
CA ARG A 283 11.44 25.80 -4.68
C ARG A 283 10.52 26.15 -3.50
N PRO A 284 10.12 25.19 -2.65
CA PRO A 284 9.33 25.49 -1.45
C PRO A 284 10.19 26.17 -0.37
N HIS A 285 9.56 26.92 0.54
CA HIS A 285 10.27 27.49 1.69
C HIS A 285 10.54 26.41 2.74
N LEU A 286 9.49 25.62 3.00
CA LEU A 286 9.47 24.61 4.04
C LEU A 286 9.06 23.27 3.42
N VAL A 287 9.70 22.19 3.87
CA VAL A 287 9.30 20.81 3.57
C VAL A 287 8.95 20.14 4.88
N THR A 288 7.85 19.39 4.95
CA THR A 288 7.46 18.66 6.16
C THR A 288 7.67 17.16 5.99
N ALA A 289 8.07 16.49 7.07
CA ALA A 289 8.28 15.04 7.07
C ALA A 289 7.87 14.39 8.40
N LEU A 290 7.16 13.26 8.32
CA LEU A 290 6.75 12.45 9.48
C LEU A 290 6.75 10.93 9.24
N ASP A 291 7.00 10.46 8.01
CA ASP A 291 6.90 9.02 7.70
C ASP A 291 7.97 8.20 8.43
N HIS A 292 7.53 7.12 9.07
CA HIS A 292 8.38 6.26 9.91
C HIS A 292 9.16 5.21 9.12
N HIS A 293 8.84 5.00 7.84
CA HIS A 293 9.43 3.94 7.01
C HIS A 293 10.70 4.41 6.27
N GLN A 294 11.70 3.54 6.15
CA GLN A 294 13.02 3.86 5.56
C GLN A 294 12.93 4.29 4.09
N ILE A 295 11.93 3.80 3.36
CA ILE A 295 11.69 4.14 1.95
C ILE A 295 11.58 5.65 1.70
N SER A 296 11.22 6.43 2.72
CA SER A 296 11.09 7.88 2.65
C SER A 296 12.41 8.59 2.30
N ALA A 297 13.56 7.96 2.52
CA ALA A 297 14.86 8.49 2.08
C ALA A 297 14.92 8.72 0.55
N ARG A 298 14.18 7.91 -0.23
CA ARG A 298 14.11 8.02 -1.70
C ARG A 298 13.56 9.36 -2.20
N PHE A 299 12.79 10.06 -1.36
CA PHE A 299 12.30 11.41 -1.67
C PHE A 299 13.42 12.47 -1.66
N TYR A 300 14.62 12.12 -1.21
CA TYR A 300 15.77 13.01 -1.13
C TYR A 300 16.99 12.50 -1.92
N GLU A 301 16.99 11.22 -2.32
CA GLU A 301 18.06 10.62 -3.13
C GLU A 301 18.32 11.42 -4.41
N GLY A 302 19.61 11.70 -4.67
CA GLY A 302 20.06 12.44 -5.86
C GLY A 302 19.89 13.95 -5.77
N LEU A 303 19.39 14.52 -4.67
CA LEU A 303 19.35 15.96 -4.45
C LEU A 303 20.68 16.47 -3.90
N SER A 304 21.20 17.55 -4.49
CA SER A 304 22.40 18.25 -4.04
C SER A 304 22.08 19.34 -3.02
N ARG A 305 23.11 19.88 -2.36
CA ARG A 305 22.97 21.08 -1.51
C ARG A 305 22.42 22.29 -2.28
N ASP A 306 22.72 22.41 -3.56
CA ASP A 306 22.27 23.55 -4.38
C ASP A 306 20.78 23.44 -4.72
N ASP A 307 20.29 22.22 -4.98
CA ASP A 307 18.85 21.96 -5.17
C ASP A 307 18.04 22.36 -3.92
N LEU A 308 18.62 22.22 -2.73
CA LEU A 308 18.00 22.48 -1.44
C LEU A 308 18.27 23.89 -0.88
N ARG A 309 18.92 24.78 -1.65
CA ARG A 309 19.18 26.16 -1.23
C ARG A 309 17.86 26.89 -0.97
N GLY A 310 17.75 27.49 0.22
CA GLY A 310 16.54 28.22 0.64
C GLY A 310 15.39 27.31 1.10
N VAL A 311 15.63 26.00 1.27
CA VAL A 311 14.63 25.03 1.71
C VAL A 311 14.96 24.54 3.11
N THR A 312 14.00 24.63 4.03
CA THR A 312 14.12 24.08 5.39
C THR A 312 13.22 22.87 5.56
N LEU A 313 13.78 21.74 6.00
CA LEU A 313 13.04 20.55 6.39
C LEU A 313 12.57 20.69 7.85
N VAL A 314 11.25 20.64 8.06
CA VAL A 314 10.61 20.57 9.36
C VAL A 314 10.18 19.13 9.61
N ILE A 315 10.80 18.48 10.58
CA ILE A 315 10.51 17.08 10.93
C ILE A 315 9.67 16.98 12.20
N GLU A 316 8.74 16.03 12.20
CA GLU A 316 8.28 15.44 13.46
C GLU A 316 9.32 14.38 13.88
N PRO A 317 9.81 14.37 15.13
CA PRO A 317 10.93 13.51 15.53
C PRO A 317 10.75 12.02 15.29
N LYS A 318 9.51 11.51 15.21
CA LYS A 318 9.18 10.12 14.87
C LYS A 318 9.47 9.71 13.41
N VAL A 319 9.87 10.64 12.55
CA VAL A 319 10.26 10.38 11.15
C VAL A 319 11.41 9.36 11.08
N ASN A 320 11.49 8.54 10.03
CA ASN A 320 12.60 7.61 9.87
C ASN A 320 13.97 8.33 9.88
N PRO A 321 14.99 7.87 10.63
CA PRO A 321 16.29 8.52 10.70
C PRO A 321 17.05 8.60 9.36
N ALA A 322 16.67 7.79 8.37
CA ALA A 322 17.21 7.91 7.02
C ALA A 322 16.81 9.23 6.32
N VAL A 323 15.71 9.86 6.72
CA VAL A 323 15.24 11.13 6.16
C VAL A 323 16.19 12.29 6.50
N PRO A 324 16.45 12.63 7.78
CA PRO A 324 17.38 13.69 8.11
C PRO A 324 18.83 13.35 7.71
N ALA A 325 19.19 12.07 7.57
CA ALA A 325 20.49 11.66 7.02
C ALA A 325 20.61 11.93 5.50
N ALA A 326 19.53 11.79 4.73
CA ALA A 326 19.52 12.03 3.30
C ALA A 326 19.35 13.53 2.93
N PHE A 327 18.74 14.34 3.80
CA PHE A 327 18.49 15.76 3.54
C PHE A 327 19.72 16.63 3.84
N GLN A 328 20.30 17.24 2.80
CA GLN A 328 21.53 18.02 2.92
C GLN A 328 21.32 19.52 3.25
N GLY A 329 20.08 19.96 3.48
CA GLY A 329 19.72 21.34 3.80
C GLY A 329 19.54 21.63 5.31
N GLN A 330 18.87 22.74 5.63
CA GLN A 330 18.54 23.11 7.02
C GLN A 330 17.42 22.23 7.59
N ILE A 331 17.56 21.79 8.84
CA ILE A 331 16.56 20.94 9.51
C ILE A 331 16.12 21.60 10.81
N ARG A 332 14.80 21.62 11.05
CA ARG A 332 14.16 22.00 12.31
C ARG A 332 13.27 20.87 12.81
N CYS A 333 13.16 20.73 14.12
CA CYS A 333 12.32 19.70 14.75
C CYS A 333 11.12 20.34 15.43
N ALA A 334 9.92 19.84 15.15
CA ALA A 334 8.74 20.15 15.96
C ALA A 334 8.82 19.45 17.32
N ALA A 335 8.11 19.96 18.34
CA ALA A 335 8.12 19.35 19.66
C ALA A 335 7.55 17.93 19.65
N ASP A 336 8.16 17.05 20.46
CA ASP A 336 7.71 15.67 20.66
C ASP A 336 7.63 15.36 22.16
N ALA A 337 6.41 15.06 22.63
CA ALA A 337 6.15 14.84 24.04
C ALA A 337 6.91 13.63 24.62
N THR A 338 7.28 12.63 23.80
CA THR A 338 8.06 11.49 24.27
C THR A 338 9.52 11.88 24.46
N LEU A 339 10.12 12.61 23.51
CA LEU A 339 11.49 13.10 23.66
C LEU A 339 11.60 14.14 24.77
N ASP A 340 10.63 15.04 24.92
CA ASP A 340 10.61 16.03 26.00
C ASP A 340 10.54 15.34 27.37
N HIS A 341 9.74 14.28 27.50
CA HIS A 341 9.68 13.49 28.73
C HIS A 341 10.97 12.71 29.00
N MET A 342 11.62 12.17 27.97
CA MET A 342 12.92 11.51 28.09
C MET A 342 14.00 12.49 28.56
N LEU A 343 14.04 13.68 27.97
CA LEU A 343 15.01 14.73 28.29
C LEU A 343 14.75 15.38 29.66
N GLY A 344 13.49 15.43 30.09
CA GLY A 344 13.06 16.07 31.34
C GLY A 344 13.21 17.59 31.32
N ALA A 345 12.68 18.25 32.35
CA ALA A 345 12.61 19.72 32.44
C ALA A 345 13.99 20.41 32.42
N GLY A 346 15.06 19.69 32.77
CA GLY A 346 16.43 20.20 32.77
C GLY A 346 17.12 20.20 31.41
N CYS A 347 16.58 19.50 30.40
CA CYS A 347 17.17 19.40 29.05
C CYS A 347 16.18 19.78 27.92
N ALA A 348 14.90 19.97 28.23
CA ALA A 348 13.87 20.35 27.27
C ALA A 348 13.95 21.86 26.94
N PHE A 349 13.84 22.20 25.65
CA PHE A 349 13.63 23.56 25.17
C PHE A 349 12.29 23.67 24.46
N ASP A 350 11.75 24.87 24.29
CA ASP A 350 10.52 25.02 23.48
C ASP A 350 10.85 24.76 22.01
N HIS A 351 10.56 23.54 21.55
CA HIS A 351 10.66 23.17 20.14
C HIS A 351 9.48 23.68 19.31
N GLY A 352 8.42 24.18 19.93
CA GLY A 352 7.19 24.59 19.28
C GLY A 352 6.25 23.42 19.06
N ALA A 353 5.26 23.30 19.94
CA ALA A 353 4.20 22.30 19.83
C ALA A 353 3.22 22.63 18.70
N ILE A 354 2.90 21.62 17.91
CA ILE A 354 1.92 21.63 16.82
C ILE A 354 0.99 20.43 16.97
N GLU A 355 -0.19 20.51 16.37
CA GLU A 355 -1.16 19.42 16.43
C GLU A 355 -0.61 18.15 15.73
N PRO A 356 -0.89 16.95 16.26
CA PRO A 356 -0.44 15.71 15.63
C PRO A 356 -1.26 15.42 14.37
N GLY A 357 -0.57 15.27 13.24
CA GLY A 357 -1.16 14.92 11.95
C GLY A 357 -1.13 13.42 11.66
N ALA A 358 -2.15 12.91 10.98
CA ALA A 358 -2.19 11.52 10.51
C ALA A 358 -1.47 11.29 9.16
N THR A 359 -1.12 12.38 8.46
CA THR A 359 -0.31 12.38 7.23
C THR A 359 0.55 13.64 7.17
N VAL A 360 1.64 13.62 6.40
CA VAL A 360 2.55 14.75 6.19
C VAL A 360 1.80 16.02 5.75
N ALA A 361 0.71 15.88 4.99
CA ALA A 361 -0.10 17.02 4.58
C ALA A 361 -0.79 17.75 5.75
N HIS A 362 -1.22 17.03 6.79
CA HIS A 362 -1.73 17.67 8.01
C HIS A 362 -0.63 18.47 8.70
N LEU A 363 0.59 17.92 8.75
CA LEU A 363 1.74 18.61 9.30
C LEU A 363 2.05 19.91 8.53
N SER A 364 1.96 19.90 7.19
CA SER A 364 2.07 21.14 6.38
C SER A 364 0.99 22.16 6.73
N TYR A 365 -0.27 21.71 6.88
CA TYR A 365 -1.40 22.57 7.24
C TYR A 365 -1.25 23.18 8.63
N TYR A 366 -0.90 22.37 9.63
CA TYR A 366 -0.68 22.85 11.00
C TYR A 366 0.52 23.78 11.09
N LEU A 367 1.58 23.51 10.32
CA LEU A 367 2.72 24.42 10.24
C LEU A 367 2.31 25.77 9.63
N ALA A 368 1.50 25.80 8.57
CA ALA A 368 0.99 27.06 8.00
C ALA A 368 0.22 27.89 9.05
N ARG A 369 -0.66 27.24 9.83
CA ARG A 369 -1.39 27.90 10.93
C ARG A 369 -0.48 28.32 12.07
N PHE A 370 0.55 27.52 12.38
CA PHE A 370 1.56 27.86 13.39
C PHE A 370 2.36 29.12 13.02
N LEU A 371 2.65 29.30 11.72
CA LEU A 371 3.26 30.53 11.18
C LEU A 371 2.32 31.74 11.19
N GLY A 372 1.03 31.56 11.49
CA GLY A 372 0.01 32.61 11.50
C GLY A 372 -0.63 32.90 10.13
N CYS A 373 -0.43 32.03 9.15
CA CYS A 373 -0.90 32.28 7.78
C CYS A 373 -2.43 32.24 7.68
N ASP A 374 -3.00 33.19 6.94
CA ASP A 374 -4.42 33.24 6.57
C ASP A 374 -4.59 34.08 5.28
N PRO A 375 -5.16 33.51 4.19
CA PRO A 375 -5.71 32.15 4.08
C PRO A 375 -4.64 31.05 3.98
N VAL A 376 -5.05 29.80 4.21
CA VAL A 376 -4.27 28.60 3.86
C VAL A 376 -4.86 27.95 2.62
N THR A 377 -4.06 27.83 1.56
CA THR A 377 -4.44 27.30 0.24
C THR A 377 -3.86 25.90 0.04
N LEU A 378 -4.69 24.93 -0.34
CA LEU A 378 -4.31 23.54 -0.57
C LEU A 378 -4.10 23.29 -2.06
N VAL A 379 -3.00 22.62 -2.43
CA VAL A 379 -2.68 22.23 -3.81
C VAL A 379 -2.20 20.78 -3.83
N GLY A 380 -2.65 19.98 -4.80
CA GLY A 380 -2.31 18.56 -4.88
C GLY A 380 -2.84 17.71 -3.71
N GLN A 381 -3.82 18.23 -2.94
CA GLN A 381 -4.41 17.55 -1.79
C GLN A 381 -5.61 16.71 -2.22
N ASP A 382 -5.37 15.68 -3.02
CA ASP A 382 -6.46 14.97 -3.72
C ASP A 382 -7.35 14.17 -2.77
N LEU A 383 -6.76 13.46 -1.80
CA LEU A 383 -7.49 12.55 -0.88
C LEU A 383 -8.39 11.54 -1.63
N GLY A 384 -7.97 11.15 -2.83
CA GLY A 384 -8.66 10.24 -3.73
C GLY A 384 -7.84 10.01 -4.99
N PHE A 385 -8.26 9.04 -5.79
CA PHE A 385 -7.57 8.60 -6.99
C PHE A 385 -8.00 9.40 -8.22
N THR A 386 -7.58 10.66 -8.26
CA THR A 386 -7.88 11.58 -9.36
C THR A 386 -7.42 10.96 -10.68
N GLU A 387 -8.32 10.90 -11.67
CA GLU A 387 -8.03 10.33 -13.00
C GLU A 387 -7.62 8.85 -12.99
N GLY A 388 -8.00 8.10 -11.93
CA GLY A 388 -7.65 6.68 -11.82
C GLY A 388 -6.17 6.45 -11.49
N LEU A 389 -5.50 7.45 -10.89
CA LEU A 389 -4.10 7.39 -10.51
C LEU A 389 -3.95 7.31 -8.99
N TYR A 390 -3.09 6.40 -8.53
CA TYR A 390 -2.67 6.32 -7.13
C TYR A 390 -1.58 7.34 -6.83
N TYR A 391 -0.62 7.49 -7.73
CA TYR A 391 0.50 8.41 -7.60
C TYR A 391 0.47 9.52 -8.64
N GLY A 392 1.02 10.66 -8.27
CA GLY A 392 1.20 11.76 -9.21
C GLY A 392 2.14 11.39 -10.37
N PRO A 393 1.92 11.94 -11.57
CA PRO A 393 2.78 11.72 -12.73
C PRO A 393 4.27 12.01 -12.42
N GLY A 394 5.15 11.05 -12.70
CA GLY A 394 6.60 11.17 -12.44
C GLY A 394 7.00 10.90 -10.98
N ALA A 395 6.13 10.27 -10.19
CA ALA A 395 6.45 9.83 -8.84
C ALA A 395 7.60 8.80 -8.82
N ALA A 396 8.40 8.80 -7.76
CA ALA A 396 9.58 7.92 -7.63
C ALA A 396 9.25 6.42 -7.68
N ILE A 397 8.01 6.03 -7.37
CA ILE A 397 7.56 4.65 -7.51
C ILE A 397 7.48 4.20 -8.97
N HIS A 398 7.24 5.12 -9.92
CA HIS A 398 7.24 4.82 -11.35
C HIS A 398 8.62 4.31 -11.79
N ASP A 399 9.69 4.87 -11.25
CA ASP A 399 11.07 4.40 -11.50
C ASP A 399 11.28 2.96 -10.98
N SER A 400 10.64 2.59 -9.87
CA SER A 400 10.73 1.22 -9.33
C SER A 400 9.97 0.20 -10.18
N TRP A 401 8.90 0.63 -10.85
CA TRP A 401 8.15 -0.19 -11.79
C TRP A 401 8.78 -0.25 -13.19
N ALA A 402 9.80 0.56 -13.48
CA ALA A 402 10.43 0.62 -14.80
C ALA A 402 10.94 -0.75 -15.29
N CYS A 403 11.35 -1.61 -14.36
CA CYS A 403 11.79 -2.99 -14.63
C CYS A 403 10.64 -3.97 -14.96
N GLU A 404 9.40 -3.51 -14.97
CA GLU A 404 8.17 -4.27 -15.24
C GLU A 404 7.39 -3.74 -16.44
N LEU A 405 7.74 -2.55 -16.96
CA LEU A 405 7.02 -1.90 -18.03
C LEU A 405 7.30 -2.54 -19.40
N GLY A 406 6.28 -2.57 -20.26
CA GLY A 406 6.35 -3.11 -21.62
C GLY A 406 5.00 -3.02 -22.35
N GLU A 407 4.86 -3.72 -23.49
CA GLU A 407 3.65 -3.66 -24.35
C GLU A 407 2.36 -4.05 -23.63
N PHE A 408 2.44 -4.99 -22.68
CA PHE A 408 1.29 -5.54 -21.96
C PHE A 408 1.20 -5.10 -20.49
N ASN A 409 2.14 -4.28 -20.04
CA ASN A 409 2.16 -3.76 -18.68
C ASN A 409 2.59 -2.30 -18.72
N THR A 410 1.62 -1.45 -19.02
CA THR A 410 1.80 0.00 -19.11
C THR A 410 1.83 0.63 -17.72
N LEU A 411 2.30 1.87 -17.64
CA LEU A 411 2.29 2.59 -16.37
C LEU A 411 0.84 2.86 -15.90
N GLU A 412 -0.08 3.08 -16.83
CA GLU A 412 -1.52 3.21 -16.58
C GLU A 412 -2.12 1.93 -15.99
N THR A 413 -1.71 0.76 -16.48
CA THR A 413 -2.13 -0.53 -15.92
C THR A 413 -1.63 -0.69 -14.49
N MET A 414 -0.36 -0.36 -14.23
CA MET A 414 0.24 -0.46 -12.90
C MET A 414 -0.43 0.48 -11.88
N GLU A 415 -0.71 1.73 -12.27
CA GLU A 415 -1.44 2.71 -11.45
C GLU A 415 -2.85 2.21 -11.11
N TRP A 416 -3.59 1.70 -12.09
CA TRP A 416 -4.93 1.16 -11.86
C TRP A 416 -4.90 -0.07 -10.96
N GLN A 417 -4.02 -1.04 -11.24
CA GLN A 417 -3.89 -2.25 -10.42
C GLN A 417 -3.49 -1.92 -8.98
N ARG A 418 -2.68 -0.88 -8.75
CA ARG A 418 -2.36 -0.40 -7.41
C ARG A 418 -3.62 0.00 -6.63
N ILE A 419 -4.58 0.68 -7.28
CA ILE A 419 -5.88 1.02 -6.70
C ILE A 419 -6.74 -0.24 -6.51
N ALA A 420 -6.89 -1.03 -7.57
CA ALA A 420 -7.80 -2.16 -7.62
C ALA A 420 -7.43 -3.31 -6.65
N ARG A 421 -6.14 -3.43 -6.29
CA ARG A 421 -5.67 -4.35 -5.23
C ARG A 421 -6.22 -4.00 -3.84
N GLY A 422 -6.57 -2.73 -3.62
CA GLY A 422 -7.18 -2.24 -2.38
C GLY A 422 -8.71 -2.28 -2.37
N ARG A 423 -9.37 -2.98 -3.31
CA ARG A 423 -10.83 -2.94 -3.55
C ARG A 423 -11.69 -2.99 -2.29
N ALA A 424 -11.35 -3.85 -1.32
CA ALA A 424 -12.11 -4.00 -0.07
C ALA A 424 -12.13 -2.73 0.80
N GLN A 425 -11.16 -1.83 0.59
CA GLN A 425 -11.00 -0.56 1.31
C GLN A 425 -11.47 0.64 0.48
N LEU A 426 -11.90 0.45 -0.78
CA LEU A 426 -12.32 1.53 -1.65
C LEU A 426 -13.75 1.98 -1.35
N SER A 427 -13.98 3.27 -1.48
CA SER A 427 -15.30 3.90 -1.44
C SER A 427 -15.38 5.00 -2.49
N ARG A 428 -16.59 5.25 -3.00
CA ARG A 428 -16.82 6.36 -3.95
C ARG A 428 -17.21 7.64 -3.20
N ARG A 429 -16.65 8.76 -3.62
CA ARG A 429 -16.97 10.12 -3.18
C ARG A 429 -17.23 11.00 -4.40
N ALA A 430 -17.70 12.22 -4.17
CA ALA A 430 -17.75 13.26 -5.20
C ALA A 430 -16.40 14.01 -5.23
N ASP A 431 -15.86 14.20 -6.43
CA ASP A 431 -14.73 15.09 -6.68
C ASP A 431 -15.15 16.56 -6.54
N VAL A 432 -14.19 17.49 -6.60
CA VAL A 432 -14.48 18.94 -6.52
C VAL A 432 -15.50 19.41 -7.58
N HIS A 433 -15.62 18.71 -8.71
CA HIS A 433 -16.55 18.99 -9.81
C HIS A 433 -17.86 18.17 -9.73
N GLY A 434 -18.08 17.37 -8.69
CA GLY A 434 -19.28 16.56 -8.50
C GLY A 434 -19.28 15.19 -9.17
N ARG A 435 -18.17 14.76 -9.77
CA ARG A 435 -18.04 13.45 -10.45
C ARG A 435 -17.63 12.36 -9.46
N PRO A 436 -17.93 11.07 -9.72
CA PRO A 436 -17.48 9.98 -8.85
C PRO A 436 -15.96 9.84 -8.86
N ILE A 437 -15.36 9.68 -7.69
CA ILE A 437 -13.93 9.39 -7.49
C ILE A 437 -13.76 8.30 -6.43
N TYR A 438 -12.81 7.40 -6.62
CA TYR A 438 -12.44 6.42 -5.61
C TYR A 438 -11.51 7.03 -4.55
N THR A 439 -11.71 6.65 -3.29
CA THR A 439 -10.79 6.90 -2.18
C THR A 439 -10.74 5.65 -1.29
N ASP A 440 -9.61 5.40 -0.65
CA ASP A 440 -9.47 4.30 0.32
C ASP A 440 -9.90 4.72 1.74
N GLU A 441 -9.91 3.78 2.68
CA GLU A 441 -10.25 4.03 4.08
C GLU A 441 -9.25 4.97 4.77
N GLN A 442 -7.97 4.91 4.40
CA GLN A 442 -6.91 5.73 4.97
C GLN A 442 -7.09 7.22 4.60
N MET A 443 -7.29 7.52 3.32
CA MET A 443 -7.56 8.88 2.83
C MET A 443 -8.90 9.41 3.32
N ASN A 444 -9.92 8.56 3.51
CA ASN A 444 -11.16 8.99 4.17
C ASN A 444 -10.92 9.40 5.63
N ALA A 445 -10.08 8.67 6.38
CA ALA A 445 -9.73 9.06 7.75
C ALA A 445 -8.97 10.39 7.76
N TYR A 446 -8.07 10.62 6.79
CA TYR A 446 -7.40 11.89 6.61
C TYR A 446 -8.36 13.03 6.27
N LEU A 447 -9.26 12.81 5.32
CA LEU A 447 -10.28 13.77 4.91
C LEU A 447 -11.16 14.17 6.11
N ALA A 448 -11.58 13.20 6.92
CA ALA A 448 -12.38 13.46 8.12
C ALA A 448 -11.60 14.31 9.14
N GLN A 449 -10.29 14.13 9.29
CA GLN A 449 -9.47 14.97 10.17
C GLN A 449 -9.34 16.40 9.63
N PHE A 450 -9.00 16.55 8.35
CA PHE A 450 -8.96 17.86 7.69
C PHE A 450 -10.29 18.62 7.82
N GLN A 451 -11.43 17.99 7.53
CA GLN A 451 -12.74 18.64 7.61
C GLN A 451 -13.08 19.11 9.04
N ARG A 452 -12.70 18.34 10.07
CA ARG A 452 -12.84 18.80 11.47
C ARG A 452 -11.99 20.04 11.74
N ASP A 453 -10.76 20.06 11.25
CA ASP A 453 -9.85 21.19 11.46
C ASP A 453 -10.29 22.44 10.66
N PHE A 454 -10.79 22.25 9.44
CA PHE A 454 -11.35 23.33 8.62
C PHE A 454 -12.63 23.91 9.23
N ALA A 455 -13.49 23.06 9.80
CA ALA A 455 -14.68 23.52 10.52
C ALA A 455 -14.30 24.37 11.74
N ARG A 456 -13.28 23.95 12.50
CA ARG A 456 -12.74 24.70 13.64
C ARG A 456 -12.16 26.04 13.21
N ASP A 457 -11.42 26.08 12.11
CA ASP A 457 -10.86 27.33 11.58
C ASP A 457 -11.94 28.27 11.06
N ARG A 458 -12.95 27.76 10.35
CA ARG A 458 -14.11 28.54 9.91
C ARG A 458 -14.87 29.13 11.10
N ALA A 459 -15.05 28.38 12.18
CA ALA A 459 -15.67 28.88 13.42
C ALA A 459 -14.84 30.01 14.09
N ARG A 460 -13.53 30.06 13.81
CA ARG A 460 -12.62 31.14 14.27
C ARG A 460 -12.50 32.29 13.25
N GLY A 461 -13.20 32.24 12.13
CA GLY A 461 -13.13 33.24 11.06
C GLY A 461 -11.90 33.12 10.16
N LEU A 462 -11.15 32.01 10.22
CA LEU A 462 -10.00 31.74 9.38
C LEU A 462 -10.44 31.06 8.07
N ARG A 463 -9.72 31.32 6.98
CA ARG A 463 -10.07 30.83 5.64
C ARG A 463 -9.17 29.69 5.18
N VAL A 464 -9.77 28.72 4.50
CA VAL A 464 -9.07 27.61 3.85
C VAL A 464 -9.56 27.52 2.41
N ILE A 465 -8.64 27.59 1.46
CA ILE A 465 -8.93 27.55 0.03
C ILE A 465 -8.52 26.19 -0.54
N ASP A 466 -9.43 25.49 -1.20
CA ASP A 466 -9.13 24.27 -1.93
C ASP A 466 -8.82 24.60 -3.39
N ALA A 467 -7.53 24.82 -3.67
CA ALA A 467 -6.97 25.03 -5.00
C ALA A 467 -6.34 23.76 -5.58
N THR A 468 -6.78 22.59 -5.10
CA THR A 468 -6.34 21.30 -5.62
C THR A 468 -6.76 21.12 -7.08
N GLU A 469 -7.87 21.75 -7.48
CA GLU A 469 -8.46 21.59 -8.82
C GLU A 469 -8.63 20.12 -9.21
N GLY A 470 -8.87 19.24 -8.23
CA GLY A 470 -8.93 17.80 -8.36
C GLY A 470 -9.21 17.16 -7.00
N GLY A 471 -9.29 15.83 -6.96
CA GLY A 471 -9.53 15.09 -5.72
C GLY A 471 -10.94 15.23 -5.15
N VAL A 472 -11.12 14.67 -3.95
CA VAL A 472 -12.37 14.68 -3.20
C VAL A 472 -12.71 16.10 -2.75
N ARG A 473 -13.99 16.45 -2.85
CA ARG A 473 -14.53 17.71 -2.31
C ARG A 473 -14.34 17.77 -0.79
N LYS A 474 -13.73 18.86 -0.31
CA LYS A 474 -13.44 19.09 1.11
C LYS A 474 -14.46 20.05 1.72
N SER A 475 -15.22 19.61 2.72
CA SER A 475 -16.16 20.52 3.43
C SER A 475 -15.41 21.62 4.17
N HIS A 476 -16.09 22.75 4.38
CA HIS A 476 -15.58 23.93 5.11
C HIS A 476 -14.38 24.62 4.43
N THR A 477 -14.22 24.43 3.12
CA THR A 477 -13.23 25.13 2.29
C THR A 477 -13.90 25.98 1.21
N GLU A 478 -13.19 26.97 0.69
CA GLU A 478 -13.54 27.76 -0.48
C GLU A 478 -12.85 27.15 -1.72
N ALA A 479 -13.62 26.62 -2.69
CA ALA A 479 -13.03 26.06 -3.90
C ALA A 479 -12.72 27.17 -4.92
N ALA A 480 -11.46 27.27 -5.35
CA ALA A 480 -11.02 28.26 -6.35
C ALA A 480 -9.81 27.72 -7.14
N PRO A 481 -9.65 28.05 -8.44
CA PRO A 481 -8.41 27.79 -9.16
C PRO A 481 -7.20 28.43 -8.48
N LEU A 482 -6.02 27.80 -8.56
CA LEU A 482 -4.82 28.32 -7.92
C LEU A 482 -4.43 29.70 -8.46
N ALA A 483 -4.64 29.95 -9.76
CA ALA A 483 -4.40 31.25 -10.38
C ALA A 483 -5.24 32.37 -9.71
N ASP A 484 -6.53 32.11 -9.48
CA ASP A 484 -7.44 33.08 -8.87
C ASP A 484 -7.08 33.31 -7.39
N ALA A 485 -6.75 32.23 -6.66
CA ALA A 485 -6.32 32.33 -5.27
C ALA A 485 -5.02 33.14 -5.13
N LEU A 486 -4.03 32.93 -6.01
CA LEU A 486 -2.80 33.71 -6.05
C LEU A 486 -3.10 35.18 -6.38
N ALA A 487 -3.93 35.45 -7.39
CA ALA A 487 -4.28 36.82 -7.78
C ALA A 487 -4.97 37.59 -6.65
N LEU A 488 -5.83 36.93 -5.87
CA LEU A 488 -6.62 37.57 -4.83
C LEU A 488 -5.93 37.64 -3.46
N HIS A 489 -5.04 36.69 -3.15
CA HIS A 489 -4.54 36.50 -1.77
C HIS A 489 -3.02 36.46 -1.61
N ALA A 490 -2.24 36.44 -2.69
CA ALA A 490 -0.79 36.47 -2.55
C ALA A 490 -0.29 37.74 -1.84
N GLY A 491 -1.09 38.81 -1.85
CA GLY A 491 -0.72 40.12 -1.32
C GLY A 491 0.09 40.92 -2.33
N ASP A 492 0.26 42.21 -2.04
CA ASP A 492 1.13 43.08 -2.82
C ASP A 492 2.61 42.86 -2.47
N PRO A 493 3.56 43.14 -3.38
CA PRO A 493 4.98 43.17 -3.05
C PRO A 493 5.23 44.13 -1.87
N THR A 494 5.90 43.62 -0.84
CA THR A 494 6.29 44.40 0.36
C THR A 494 7.81 44.46 0.48
N ASP A 495 8.33 45.42 1.26
CA ASP A 495 9.77 45.56 1.51
C ASP A 495 10.43 44.33 2.18
N GLN A 496 9.64 43.47 2.85
CA GLN A 496 10.10 42.22 3.44
C GLN A 496 9.50 41.02 2.70
N THR A 497 10.36 40.17 2.16
CA THR A 497 9.98 38.89 1.55
C THR A 497 9.65 37.85 2.61
N VAL A 498 8.98 36.75 2.22
CA VAL A 498 8.78 35.60 3.13
C VAL A 498 10.11 35.02 3.62
N ASP A 499 11.14 34.98 2.77
CA ASP A 499 12.48 34.52 3.16
C ASP A 499 13.07 35.44 4.26
N ASP A 500 12.88 36.76 4.18
CA ASP A 500 13.33 37.72 5.21
C ASP A 500 12.61 37.52 6.55
N LEU A 501 11.29 37.29 6.51
CA LEU A 501 10.48 37.03 7.69
C LEU A 501 10.93 35.75 8.41
N LEU A 502 11.12 34.66 7.65
CA LEU A 502 11.58 33.38 8.19
C LEU A 502 13.02 33.46 8.70
N ALA A 503 13.91 34.21 8.04
CA ALA A 503 15.29 34.41 8.47
C ALA A 503 15.36 35.23 9.76
N THR A 504 14.56 36.30 9.86
CA THR A 504 14.49 37.15 11.06
C THR A 504 13.95 36.37 12.25
N ALA A 505 12.83 35.66 12.08
CA ALA A 505 12.27 34.78 13.11
C ALA A 505 13.27 33.70 13.55
N SER A 506 14.07 33.17 12.62
CA SER A 506 15.11 32.18 12.89
C SER A 506 16.27 32.70 13.74
N SER A 507 16.54 34.00 13.69
CA SER A 507 17.66 34.66 14.38
C SER A 507 17.37 35.04 15.83
N VAL A 508 16.08 35.16 16.19
CA VAL A 508 15.64 35.47 17.56
C VAL A 508 15.71 34.19 18.41
N ALA A 509 16.82 34.00 19.11
CA ALA A 509 16.95 32.90 20.08
C ALA A 509 16.20 33.24 21.39
N PRO A 510 15.41 32.33 21.97
CA PRO A 510 14.83 32.53 23.30
C PRO A 510 15.93 32.67 24.35
N ALA A 511 15.87 33.72 25.18
CA ALA A 511 16.89 34.08 26.17
C ALA A 511 17.10 33.05 27.32
N ALA A 512 16.33 31.95 27.36
CA ALA A 512 16.27 31.01 28.47
C ALA A 512 16.77 29.58 28.16
N GLN A 513 17.56 29.38 27.09
CA GLN A 513 17.99 28.04 26.65
C GLN A 513 19.41 27.70 27.13
N LEU A 514 19.63 26.43 27.55
CA LEU A 514 20.96 25.86 27.72
C LEU A 514 21.77 26.07 26.41
N PRO A 515 23.05 26.50 26.49
CA PRO A 515 23.86 26.64 25.30
C PRO A 515 23.89 25.33 24.52
N ARG A 516 23.55 25.34 23.22
CA ARG A 516 23.44 24.14 22.36
C ARG A 516 24.66 23.21 22.43
N GLN A 517 25.83 23.76 22.75
CA GLN A 517 27.09 23.04 22.98
C GLN A 517 27.08 22.08 24.19
N HIS A 518 26.26 22.33 25.22
CA HIS A 518 26.16 21.50 26.43
C HIS A 518 24.97 20.54 26.42
N ALA A 519 24.03 20.70 25.47
CA ALA A 519 22.82 19.90 25.38
C ALA A 519 23.07 18.39 25.15
N PRO A 520 24.05 17.96 24.33
CA PRO A 520 24.33 16.53 24.13
C PRO A 520 24.79 15.83 25.41
N ALA A 521 25.70 16.44 26.17
CA ALA A 521 26.23 15.83 27.40
C ALA A 521 25.15 15.67 28.49
N ALA A 522 24.26 16.66 28.63
CA ALA A 522 23.13 16.58 29.55
C ALA A 522 22.12 15.50 29.12
N ALA A 523 21.85 15.39 27.81
CA ALA A 523 21.02 14.32 27.27
C ALA A 523 21.65 12.93 27.51
N GLU A 524 22.97 12.76 27.32
CA GLU A 524 23.67 11.50 27.62
C GLU A 524 23.51 11.07 29.08
N GLN A 525 23.74 12.00 30.02
CA GLN A 525 23.58 11.74 31.45
C GLN A 525 22.14 11.31 31.76
N ARG A 526 21.17 12.03 31.21
CA ARG A 526 19.75 11.76 31.41
C ARG A 526 19.34 10.38 30.87
N LEU A 527 19.80 10.02 29.68
CA LEU A 527 19.58 8.70 29.08
C LEU A 527 20.18 7.60 29.96
N GLY A 528 21.36 7.82 30.53
CA GLY A 528 21.98 6.90 31.49
C GLY A 528 21.09 6.59 32.69
N THR A 529 20.54 7.64 33.34
CA THR A 529 19.60 7.45 34.47
C THR A 529 18.35 6.67 34.07
N LEU A 530 17.77 6.96 32.90
CA LEU A 530 16.58 6.25 32.43
C LEU A 530 16.87 4.78 32.08
N ILE A 531 18.07 4.45 31.62
CA ILE A 531 18.52 3.06 31.40
C ILE A 531 18.54 2.32 32.74
N ASP A 532 19.21 2.89 33.76
CA ASP A 532 19.32 2.28 35.08
C ASP A 532 17.93 2.05 35.72
N ASP A 533 17.03 3.01 35.57
CA ASP A 533 15.65 2.92 36.06
C ASP A 533 14.81 1.89 35.29
N ALA A 534 14.94 1.83 33.97
CA ALA A 534 14.27 0.80 33.15
C ALA A 534 14.72 -0.61 33.56
N GLU A 535 16.03 -0.82 33.75
CA GLU A 535 16.57 -2.10 34.22
C GLU A 535 16.09 -2.45 35.63
N ALA A 536 15.98 -1.46 36.52
CA ALA A 536 15.41 -1.67 37.85
C ALA A 536 13.93 -2.06 37.78
N ILE A 537 13.12 -1.41 36.93
CA ILE A 537 11.72 -1.78 36.68
C ILE A 537 11.63 -3.22 36.17
N ALA A 538 12.47 -3.60 35.21
CA ALA A 538 12.51 -4.96 34.67
C ALA A 538 12.83 -5.99 35.78
N ARG A 539 13.87 -5.74 36.61
CA ARG A 539 14.22 -6.61 37.74
C ARG A 539 13.08 -6.74 38.75
N HIS A 540 12.49 -5.62 39.18
CA HIS A 540 11.38 -5.63 40.14
C HIS A 540 10.13 -6.33 39.59
N SER A 541 9.83 -6.16 38.30
CA SER A 541 8.67 -6.79 37.65
C SER A 541 8.86 -8.30 37.50
N ARG A 542 10.07 -8.79 37.19
CA ARG A 542 10.38 -10.24 37.20
C ARG A 542 10.31 -10.84 38.60
N ALA A 543 10.80 -10.13 39.62
CA ALA A 543 10.66 -10.56 41.02
C ALA A 543 9.17 -10.65 41.42
N ALA A 544 8.36 -9.68 41.01
CA ALA A 544 6.91 -9.72 41.24
C ALA A 544 6.25 -10.91 40.53
N ALA A 545 6.66 -11.23 39.30
CA ALA A 545 6.18 -12.41 38.57
C ALA A 545 6.49 -13.72 39.32
N GLN A 546 7.71 -13.86 39.86
CA GLN A 546 8.11 -15.01 40.66
C GLN A 546 7.28 -15.14 41.94
N ILE A 547 7.02 -14.04 42.64
CA ILE A 547 6.16 -14.03 43.84
C ILE A 547 4.71 -14.43 43.48
N LEU A 548 4.17 -13.90 42.38
CA LEU A 548 2.84 -14.25 41.90
C LEU A 548 2.75 -15.75 41.52
N ASP A 549 3.80 -16.33 40.94
CA ASP A 549 3.87 -17.77 40.69
C ASP A 549 3.89 -18.60 41.99
N GLN A 550 4.62 -18.14 43.02
CA GLN A 550 4.61 -18.77 44.34
C GLN A 550 3.23 -18.70 45.00
N MET A 551 2.57 -17.53 44.94
CA MET A 551 1.20 -17.34 45.44
C MET A 551 0.22 -18.26 44.71
N ARG A 552 0.36 -18.42 43.39
CA ARG A 552 -0.47 -19.33 42.58
C ARG A 552 -0.29 -20.79 42.98
N LEU A 553 0.95 -21.24 43.19
CA LEU A 553 1.26 -22.62 43.58
C LEU A 553 0.80 -22.96 45.00
N ARG A 554 0.83 -21.99 45.93
CA ARG A 554 0.44 -22.15 47.33
C ARG A 554 -0.86 -21.42 47.68
N HIS A 555 -1.75 -21.26 46.71
CA HIS A 555 -2.94 -20.42 46.83
C HIS A 555 -3.90 -20.82 47.96
N ALA A 556 -3.92 -22.12 48.32
CA ALA A 556 -4.73 -22.61 49.45
C ALA A 556 -4.21 -22.16 50.83
N ASP A 557 -2.95 -21.71 50.93
CA ASP A 557 -2.31 -21.23 52.17
C ASP A 557 -2.42 -19.70 52.26
N GLN A 558 -3.58 -19.22 52.72
CA GLN A 558 -3.90 -17.78 52.77
C GLN A 558 -2.97 -16.95 53.68
N PRO A 559 -2.49 -17.44 54.84
CA PRO A 559 -1.44 -16.75 55.60
C PRO A 559 -0.17 -16.51 54.79
N TYR A 560 0.29 -17.52 54.03
CA TYR A 560 1.44 -17.38 53.13
C TYR A 560 1.17 -16.38 51.99
N VAL A 561 -0.02 -16.44 51.37
CA VAL A 561 -0.43 -15.51 50.31
C VAL A 561 -0.43 -14.05 50.83
N ASN A 562 -0.98 -13.80 52.02
CA ASN A 562 -1.04 -12.47 52.62
C ASN A 562 0.36 -11.89 52.91
N GLU A 563 1.29 -12.72 53.37
CA GLU A 563 2.69 -12.31 53.57
C GLU A 563 3.35 -11.89 52.24
N ARG A 564 3.12 -12.66 51.17
CA ARG A 564 3.63 -12.36 49.82
C ARG A 564 3.01 -11.11 49.21
N ILE A 565 1.76 -10.76 49.51
CA ILE A 565 1.12 -9.50 49.09
C ILE A 565 1.89 -8.29 49.61
N GLY A 566 2.35 -8.31 50.86
CA GLY A 566 3.18 -7.23 51.42
C GLY A 566 4.50 -7.05 50.66
N GLU A 567 5.09 -8.14 50.18
CA GLU A 567 6.30 -8.10 49.35
C GLU A 567 6.04 -7.53 47.95
N LEU A 568 4.90 -7.89 47.33
CA LEU A 568 4.45 -7.30 46.06
C LEU A 568 4.20 -5.79 46.19
N GLU A 569 3.59 -5.34 47.27
CA GLU A 569 3.34 -3.93 47.55
C GLU A 569 4.64 -3.12 47.65
N ARG A 570 5.67 -3.70 48.26
CA ARG A 570 7.01 -3.10 48.31
C ARG A 570 7.65 -3.00 46.92
N LEU A 571 7.54 -4.05 46.10
CA LEU A 571 8.03 -4.02 44.71
C LEU A 571 7.28 -2.99 43.86
N ARG A 572 5.95 -2.89 44.03
CA ARG A 572 5.11 -1.87 43.40
C ARG A 572 5.56 -0.47 43.79
N GLY A 573 5.84 -0.24 45.08
CA GLY A 573 6.41 1.02 45.57
C GLY A 573 7.76 1.36 44.92
N ALA A 574 8.64 0.38 44.74
CA ALA A 574 9.93 0.57 44.09
C ALA A 574 9.81 0.91 42.60
N VAL A 575 8.82 0.35 41.88
CA VAL A 575 8.50 0.73 40.50
C VAL A 575 7.88 2.14 40.47
N ALA A 576 6.95 2.44 41.37
CA ALA A 576 6.29 3.75 41.45
C ALA A 576 7.26 4.91 41.75
N ALA A 577 8.33 4.65 42.51
CA ALA A 577 9.40 5.61 42.76
C ALA A 577 10.17 6.03 41.49
N ARG A 578 10.03 5.28 40.38
CA ARG A 578 10.66 5.54 39.08
C ARG A 578 9.65 6.04 38.06
N ALA A 579 8.84 7.01 38.47
CA ALA A 579 7.67 7.47 37.73
C ALA A 579 7.96 7.86 36.28
N GLU A 580 9.12 8.46 36.01
CA GLU A 580 9.49 8.92 34.67
C GLU A 580 9.79 7.76 33.71
N ALA A 581 10.63 6.81 34.12
CA ALA A 581 10.89 5.59 33.34
C ALA A 581 9.62 4.73 33.23
N TRP A 582 8.83 4.63 34.31
CA TRP A 582 7.55 3.92 34.31
C TRP A 582 6.58 4.44 33.26
N ALA A 583 6.46 5.77 33.09
CA ALA A 583 5.60 6.36 32.07
C ALA A 583 6.03 5.96 30.64
N LEU A 584 7.33 5.84 30.37
CA LEU A 584 7.86 5.38 29.09
C LEU A 584 7.64 3.88 28.87
N VAL A 585 7.86 3.06 29.90
CA VAL A 585 7.57 1.61 29.87
C VAL A 585 6.09 1.38 29.60
N HIS A 586 5.22 2.11 30.26
CA HIS A 586 3.77 2.02 30.05
C HIS A 586 3.38 2.45 28.63
N ARG A 587 4.01 3.51 28.09
CA ARG A 587 3.80 3.92 26.70
C ARG A 587 4.22 2.84 25.71
N LEU A 588 5.32 2.12 25.92
CA LEU A 588 5.72 0.98 25.08
C LEU A 588 4.77 -0.22 25.24
N ASN A 589 4.23 -0.44 26.45
CA ASN A 589 3.38 -1.59 26.77
C ASN A 589 1.88 -1.39 26.45
N GLN A 590 1.54 -0.76 25.32
CA GLN A 590 0.12 -0.56 24.94
C GLN A 590 -0.61 -1.89 24.76
N THR A 591 0.04 -2.88 24.13
CA THR A 591 -0.52 -4.22 23.91
C THR A 591 -0.78 -4.94 25.24
N GLY A 592 0.16 -4.90 26.18
CA GLY A 592 -0.04 -5.49 27.50
C GLY A 592 -1.14 -4.78 28.30
N GLY A 593 -1.21 -3.45 28.23
CA GLY A 593 -2.30 -2.66 28.82
C GLY A 593 -3.68 -3.02 28.27
N PHE A 594 -3.79 -3.22 26.95
CA PHE A 594 -5.00 -3.69 26.30
C PHE A 594 -5.40 -5.10 26.73
N ASN A 595 -4.45 -6.04 26.71
CA ASN A 595 -4.70 -7.42 27.12
C ASN A 595 -5.06 -7.54 28.60
N ARG A 596 -4.45 -6.73 29.46
CA ARG A 596 -4.83 -6.62 30.88
C ARG A 596 -6.27 -6.14 31.01
N SER A 597 -6.65 -5.09 30.28
CA SER A 597 -8.02 -4.56 30.31
C SER A 597 -9.05 -5.60 29.85
N ARG A 598 -8.70 -6.40 28.84
CA ARG A 598 -9.52 -7.54 28.39
C ARG A 598 -9.66 -8.61 29.49
N ALA A 599 -8.55 -9.01 30.11
CA ALA A 599 -8.57 -9.99 31.19
C ALA A 599 -9.34 -9.51 32.43
N ASP A 600 -9.24 -8.23 32.79
CA ASP A 600 -10.00 -7.61 33.88
C ASP A 600 -11.51 -7.67 33.60
N ARG A 601 -11.91 -7.42 32.35
CA ARG A 601 -13.30 -7.57 31.92
C ARG A 601 -13.76 -9.02 31.98
N ASP A 602 -12.95 -9.96 31.51
CA ASP A 602 -13.29 -11.40 31.55
C ASP A 602 -13.51 -11.89 32.99
N ILE A 603 -12.64 -11.50 33.93
CA ILE A 603 -12.76 -11.84 35.36
C ILE A 603 -14.02 -11.20 35.96
N ALA A 604 -14.34 -9.96 35.59
CA ALA A 604 -15.53 -9.26 36.11
C ALA A 604 -16.85 -9.84 35.60
N LEU A 605 -16.87 -10.36 34.37
CA LEU A 605 -18.04 -10.96 33.73
C LEU A 605 -18.24 -12.44 34.05
N GLU A 606 -17.29 -13.09 34.72
CA GLU A 606 -17.38 -14.50 35.09
C GLU A 606 -18.29 -14.68 36.32
N ALA A 607 -19.51 -15.15 36.07
CA ALA A 607 -20.49 -15.45 37.10
C ALA A 607 -20.10 -16.71 37.90
N GLY A 608 -20.37 -16.70 39.21
CA GLY A 608 -20.19 -17.87 40.07
C GLY A 608 -18.77 -18.09 40.62
N LEU A 609 -17.81 -17.19 40.35
CA LEU A 609 -16.50 -17.24 41.02
C LEU A 609 -16.65 -16.92 42.51
N ASP A 610 -16.23 -17.85 43.37
CA ASP A 610 -16.03 -17.54 44.77
C ASP A 610 -14.85 -16.56 44.96
N PRO A 611 -14.72 -15.89 46.12
CA PRO A 611 -13.66 -14.90 46.34
C PRO A 611 -12.24 -15.44 46.11
N LEU A 612 -12.01 -16.73 46.41
CA LEU A 612 -10.72 -17.40 46.29
C LEU A 612 -10.40 -17.69 44.82
N GLN A 613 -11.34 -18.25 44.05
CA GLN A 613 -11.20 -18.47 42.61
C GLN A 613 -10.97 -17.16 41.84
N ARG A 614 -11.67 -16.09 42.23
CA ARG A 614 -11.44 -14.75 41.67
C ARG A 614 -10.03 -14.24 41.97
N GLN A 615 -9.53 -14.44 43.20
CA GLN A 615 -8.16 -14.09 43.58
C GLN A 615 -7.13 -14.86 42.73
N LEU A 616 -7.34 -16.16 42.48
CA LEU A 616 -6.45 -16.96 41.63
C LEU A 616 -6.36 -16.42 40.20
N ARG A 617 -7.50 -16.11 39.58
CA ARG A 617 -7.54 -15.53 38.22
C ARG A 617 -6.90 -14.15 38.17
N GLN A 618 -7.06 -13.35 39.22
CA GLN A 618 -6.37 -12.06 39.36
C GLN A 618 -4.86 -12.23 39.42
N ILE A 619 -4.36 -13.22 40.18
CA ILE A 619 -2.93 -13.56 40.28
C ILE A 619 -2.38 -13.97 38.90
N GLU A 620 -3.07 -14.83 38.16
CA GLU A 620 -2.64 -15.28 36.82
C GLU A 620 -2.58 -14.12 35.81
N ARG A 621 -3.59 -13.25 35.83
CA ARG A 621 -3.65 -12.02 35.04
C ARG A 621 -2.52 -11.05 35.42
N ASP A 622 -2.28 -10.84 36.72
CA ASP A 622 -1.22 -9.95 37.18
C ASP A 622 0.16 -10.48 36.83
N ARG A 623 0.39 -11.80 36.95
CA ARG A 623 1.66 -12.46 36.58
C ARG A 623 2.01 -12.22 35.11
N THR A 624 1.03 -12.38 34.24
CA THR A 624 1.17 -12.11 32.81
C THR A 624 1.46 -10.63 32.57
N ASN A 625 0.70 -9.74 33.22
CA ASN A 625 0.87 -8.30 33.07
C ASN A 625 2.24 -7.79 33.53
N VAL A 626 2.76 -8.24 34.69
CA VAL A 626 4.09 -7.84 35.17
C VAL A 626 5.21 -8.41 34.30
N SER A 627 4.99 -9.54 33.63
CA SER A 627 5.94 -10.09 32.65
C SER A 627 6.04 -9.17 31.42
N TRP A 628 4.91 -8.73 30.85
CA TRP A 628 4.91 -7.76 29.75
C TRP A 628 5.52 -6.41 30.13
N ILE A 629 5.32 -5.96 31.38
CA ILE A 629 5.99 -4.77 31.90
C ILE A 629 7.52 -4.96 31.90
N ALA A 630 8.02 -6.14 32.31
CA ALA A 630 9.45 -6.44 32.29
C ALA A 630 10.00 -6.41 30.86
N ASP A 631 9.32 -7.05 29.91
CA ASP A 631 9.73 -7.08 28.50
C ASP A 631 9.75 -5.66 27.88
N ALA A 632 8.73 -4.85 28.18
CA ALA A 632 8.67 -3.45 27.74
C ALA A 632 9.79 -2.59 28.37
N ALA A 633 10.17 -2.87 29.62
CA ALA A 633 11.28 -2.20 30.27
C ALA A 633 12.64 -2.59 29.67
N ASP A 634 12.86 -3.86 29.31
CA ASP A 634 14.05 -4.27 28.57
C ASP A 634 14.12 -3.60 27.19
N ALA A 635 12.99 -3.55 26.48
CA ALA A 635 12.87 -2.89 25.18
C ALA A 635 13.22 -1.41 25.29
N LEU A 636 12.71 -0.71 26.30
CA LEU A 636 13.08 0.69 26.58
C LEU A 636 14.58 0.83 26.82
N GLY A 637 15.17 -0.02 27.68
CA GLY A 637 16.61 -0.01 27.94
C GLY A 637 17.46 -0.20 26.68
N SER A 638 17.03 -1.10 25.78
CA SER A 638 17.68 -1.29 24.47
C SER A 638 17.60 -0.03 23.61
N LEU A 639 16.40 0.55 23.46
CA LEU A 639 16.18 1.75 22.65
C LEU A 639 17.00 2.94 23.16
N LEU A 640 17.12 3.10 24.48
CA LEU A 640 17.91 4.17 25.09
C LEU A 640 19.42 3.95 24.90
N ARG A 641 19.92 2.70 24.97
CA ARG A 641 21.32 2.38 24.65
C ARG A 641 21.64 2.66 23.18
N ASP A 642 20.75 2.29 22.27
CA ASP A 642 20.92 2.58 20.84
C ASP A 642 20.89 4.07 20.55
N ALA A 643 20.06 4.82 21.28
CA ALA A 643 20.02 6.28 21.22
C ALA A 643 21.34 6.90 21.72
N LEU A 644 21.87 6.41 22.84
CA LEU A 644 23.15 6.87 23.41
C LEU A 644 24.31 6.61 22.44
N ARG A 645 24.35 5.44 21.80
CA ARG A 645 25.33 5.10 20.75
C ARG A 645 25.27 6.08 19.59
N THR A 646 24.06 6.44 19.15
CA THR A 646 23.85 7.36 18.02
C THR A 646 24.19 8.80 18.39
N LEU A 647 23.81 9.23 19.60
CA LEU A 647 24.15 10.55 20.15
C LEU A 647 25.67 10.75 20.25
N ARG A 648 26.43 9.68 20.50
CA ARG A 648 27.90 9.64 20.51
C ARG A 648 28.56 9.55 19.12
N GLY A 649 27.79 9.69 18.05
CA GLY A 649 28.29 9.70 16.66
C GLY A 649 28.25 8.35 15.94
N GLY A 650 27.65 7.31 16.53
CA GLY A 650 27.37 6.06 15.83
C GLY A 650 26.29 6.21 14.74
N PRO A 651 26.26 5.34 13.72
CA PRO A 651 25.25 5.40 12.67
C PRO A 651 23.85 5.07 13.20
N PRO A 652 22.80 5.82 12.81
CA PRO A 652 21.43 5.58 13.28
C PRO A 652 20.87 4.26 12.74
N ILE A 653 19.97 3.63 13.51
CA ILE A 653 19.22 2.44 13.09
C ILE A 653 18.01 2.89 12.25
N THR A 654 18.01 2.57 10.96
CA THR A 654 16.98 3.03 10.00
C THR A 654 15.95 1.96 9.63
N SER A 655 16.25 0.68 9.86
CA SER A 655 15.42 -0.47 9.52
C SER A 655 15.07 -1.31 10.74
N GLU A 656 13.94 -2.03 10.70
CA GLU A 656 13.57 -2.96 11.77
C GLU A 656 14.35 -4.27 11.66
N PRO A 657 15.01 -4.74 12.73
CA PRO A 657 15.25 -6.16 12.88
C PRO A 657 13.89 -6.87 13.04
N PRO A 658 13.76 -8.14 12.59
CA PRO A 658 12.49 -8.87 12.70
C PRO A 658 12.02 -8.91 14.16
N PRO A 659 10.70 -8.76 14.42
CA PRO A 659 10.18 -8.87 15.78
C PRO A 659 10.51 -10.26 16.34
N PRO A 660 10.88 -10.38 17.62
CA PRO A 660 10.89 -11.69 18.27
C PRO A 660 9.48 -12.30 18.18
N ALA A 661 9.40 -13.62 18.06
CA ALA A 661 8.19 -14.40 17.74
C ALA A 661 6.95 -14.17 18.66
N ALA A 662 7.06 -13.31 19.67
CA ALA A 662 6.00 -12.95 20.62
C ALA A 662 5.28 -11.62 20.31
N ALA A 663 5.70 -10.84 19.31
CA ALA A 663 5.13 -9.52 18.99
C ALA A 663 4.32 -9.48 17.69
N SER A 664 3.50 -10.50 17.43
CA SER A 664 2.46 -10.40 16.39
C SER A 664 1.30 -9.53 16.88
N ALA A 665 0.73 -8.74 15.97
CA ALA A 665 -0.54 -8.07 16.21
C ALA A 665 -1.58 -9.10 16.70
N PRO A 666 -2.47 -8.75 17.66
CA PRO A 666 -3.48 -9.69 18.11
C PRO A 666 -4.36 -10.08 16.91
N ASP A 667 -4.40 -11.37 16.62
CA ASP A 667 -5.39 -11.96 15.74
C ASP A 667 -6.76 -11.74 16.39
N LEU A 668 -7.54 -10.82 15.82
CA LEU A 668 -8.89 -10.54 16.30
C LEU A 668 -9.87 -11.67 15.95
N ALA A 669 -9.42 -12.74 15.28
CA ALA A 669 -10.20 -13.96 15.07
C ALA A 669 -9.31 -15.18 14.78
N GLY A 670 -8.65 -15.77 15.80
CA GLY A 670 -7.97 -17.07 15.62
C GLY A 670 -7.30 -17.64 16.87
N PRO A 671 -7.19 -18.99 17.00
CA PRO A 671 -6.50 -19.64 18.11
C PRO A 671 -4.98 -19.48 18.03
N ALA A 672 -4.31 -19.66 19.17
CA ALA A 672 -2.90 -19.37 19.45
C ALA A 672 -1.87 -19.90 18.42
N ALA A 673 -0.76 -19.17 18.31
CA ALA A 673 0.35 -19.42 17.39
C ALA A 673 1.02 -20.81 17.59
N PRO A 674 1.46 -21.49 16.51
CA PRO A 674 2.15 -22.78 16.57
C PRO A 674 3.63 -22.64 16.99
N PRO A 675 4.26 -23.71 17.50
CA PRO A 675 5.63 -23.68 18.05
C PRO A 675 6.71 -23.48 16.96
N ALA A 676 7.88 -22.99 17.41
CA ALA A 676 9.06 -22.71 16.58
C ALA A 676 9.50 -23.91 15.73
N ARG A 677 9.52 -23.74 14.40
CA ARG A 677 9.93 -24.77 13.43
C ARG A 677 11.45 -24.84 13.30
N THR A 678 11.96 -26.05 13.07
CA THR A 678 13.33 -26.32 12.60
C THR A 678 13.60 -25.62 11.27
N ALA A 679 14.83 -25.13 11.06
CA ALA A 679 15.25 -24.45 9.84
C ALA A 679 14.96 -25.31 8.58
N ARG A 680 14.37 -24.70 7.55
CA ARG A 680 13.98 -25.38 6.30
C ARG A 680 15.21 -25.72 5.46
N ARG A 681 15.18 -26.88 4.79
CA ARG A 681 16.21 -27.28 3.82
C ARG A 681 15.82 -26.84 2.42
N VAL A 682 16.65 -26.01 1.79
CA VAL A 682 16.45 -25.50 0.42
C VAL A 682 17.52 -26.08 -0.51
N GLY A 683 17.12 -26.52 -1.69
CA GLY A 683 18.05 -26.98 -2.73
C GLY A 683 17.77 -26.31 -4.08
N ALA A 684 18.77 -26.24 -4.94
CA ALA A 684 18.66 -25.69 -6.28
C ALA A 684 18.02 -26.71 -7.24
N VAL A 685 16.93 -26.32 -7.90
CA VAL A 685 16.23 -27.17 -8.87
C VAL A 685 16.29 -26.50 -10.24
N ILE A 686 17.02 -27.11 -11.17
CA ILE A 686 17.15 -26.64 -12.55
C ILE A 686 16.15 -27.41 -13.41
N VAL A 687 15.17 -26.71 -13.98
CA VAL A 687 14.17 -27.29 -14.87
C VAL A 687 14.69 -27.23 -16.31
N ALA A 688 15.00 -28.39 -16.90
CA ALA A 688 15.73 -28.49 -18.17
C ALA A 688 15.04 -29.43 -19.18
N PRO A 689 13.94 -29.01 -19.82
CA PRO A 689 13.22 -29.85 -20.78
C PRO A 689 14.00 -29.99 -22.10
N ALA A 690 13.74 -31.07 -22.85
CA ALA A 690 14.40 -31.40 -24.11
C ALA A 690 14.27 -30.28 -25.15
N SER A 691 13.09 -29.66 -25.22
CA SER A 691 12.80 -28.53 -26.13
C SER A 691 13.63 -27.28 -25.82
N GLU A 692 14.00 -27.06 -24.57
CA GLU A 692 14.89 -25.98 -24.17
C GLU A 692 16.34 -26.35 -24.43
N LEU A 693 16.78 -27.53 -23.96
CA LEU A 693 18.16 -28.01 -24.14
C LEU A 693 18.60 -28.05 -25.60
N SER A 694 17.70 -28.45 -26.50
CA SER A 694 17.97 -28.52 -27.96
C SER A 694 18.07 -27.15 -28.63
N SER A 695 17.54 -26.09 -28.02
CA SER A 695 17.53 -24.72 -28.56
C SER A 695 18.45 -23.76 -27.80
N LEU A 696 19.18 -24.22 -26.77
CA LEU A 696 20.12 -23.38 -26.03
C LEU A 696 21.26 -22.90 -26.93
N PRO A 697 21.54 -21.58 -26.99
CA PRO A 697 22.73 -21.11 -27.65
C PRO A 697 23.98 -21.51 -26.85
N ARG A 698 25.13 -21.51 -27.51
CA ARG A 698 26.44 -21.64 -26.85
C ARG A 698 27.09 -20.28 -26.72
N TRP A 699 27.98 -20.15 -25.73
CA TRP A 699 28.88 -19.01 -25.70
C TRP A 699 29.79 -19.00 -26.94
N PRO A 700 30.30 -17.84 -27.39
CA PRO A 700 31.29 -17.78 -28.47
C PRO A 700 32.55 -18.63 -28.20
N SER A 701 32.86 -18.90 -26.93
CA SER A 701 33.95 -19.80 -26.51
C SER A 701 33.66 -21.29 -26.74
N GLY A 702 32.42 -21.65 -27.10
CA GLY A 702 31.95 -23.03 -27.25
C GLY A 702 31.36 -23.65 -25.98
N ALA A 703 31.58 -23.04 -24.81
CA ALA A 703 31.01 -23.48 -23.53
C ALA A 703 29.48 -23.40 -23.51
N THR A 704 28.83 -24.30 -22.79
CA THR A 704 27.36 -24.27 -22.68
C THR A 704 26.89 -23.34 -21.57
N LEU A 705 25.65 -22.86 -21.68
CA LEU A 705 25.06 -22.03 -20.63
C LEU A 705 24.88 -22.84 -19.33
N LEU A 706 24.48 -24.11 -19.45
CA LEU A 706 24.34 -25.02 -18.31
C LEU A 706 25.67 -25.25 -17.58
N GLU A 707 26.77 -25.43 -18.32
CA GLU A 707 28.12 -25.52 -17.75
C GLU A 707 28.46 -24.27 -16.92
N THR A 708 28.13 -23.09 -17.44
CA THR A 708 28.38 -21.81 -16.75
C THR A 708 27.54 -21.67 -15.48
N LEU A 709 26.24 -22.03 -15.55
CA LEU A 709 25.34 -22.01 -14.39
C LEU A 709 25.84 -22.91 -13.27
N LEU A 710 26.21 -24.17 -13.59
CA LEU A 710 26.72 -25.11 -12.60
C LEU A 710 28.04 -24.64 -12.01
N ALA A 711 28.94 -24.08 -12.83
CA ALA A 711 30.18 -23.48 -12.35
C ALA A 711 29.90 -22.34 -11.36
N ARG A 712 28.95 -21.44 -11.63
CA ARG A 712 28.57 -20.36 -10.71
C ARG A 712 28.01 -20.89 -9.40
N LEU A 713 27.08 -21.85 -9.43
CA LEU A 713 26.49 -22.44 -8.22
C LEU A 713 27.54 -23.11 -7.33
N GLY A 714 28.58 -23.70 -7.93
CA GLY A 714 29.72 -24.29 -7.23
C GLY A 714 30.69 -23.30 -6.60
N HIS A 715 30.56 -22.00 -6.90
CA HIS A 715 31.38 -20.92 -6.35
C HIS A 715 30.54 -19.97 -5.46
N GLY A 716 31.22 -19.19 -4.62
CA GLY A 716 30.57 -18.16 -3.80
C GLY A 716 29.64 -18.72 -2.70
N PRO A 717 28.66 -17.93 -2.23
CA PRO A 717 27.84 -18.27 -1.07
C PRO A 717 26.83 -19.41 -1.28
N THR A 718 26.55 -19.78 -2.54
CA THR A 718 25.69 -20.93 -2.85
C THR A 718 26.42 -22.26 -2.79
N ARG A 719 27.75 -22.24 -2.64
CA ARG A 719 28.56 -23.45 -2.59
C ARG A 719 28.08 -24.39 -1.48
N GLY A 720 27.82 -25.65 -1.85
CA GLY A 720 27.29 -26.66 -0.93
C GLY A 720 25.76 -26.78 -0.93
N THR A 721 25.05 -25.91 -1.66
CA THR A 721 23.62 -26.11 -1.93
C THR A 721 23.44 -27.34 -2.84
N PRO A 722 22.61 -28.33 -2.48
CA PRO A 722 22.37 -29.49 -3.34
C PRO A 722 21.68 -29.06 -4.63
N VAL A 723 22.13 -29.59 -5.77
CA VAL A 723 21.59 -29.24 -7.09
C VAL A 723 20.89 -30.46 -7.71
N THR A 724 19.67 -30.27 -8.20
CA THR A 724 18.91 -31.28 -8.93
C THR A 724 18.48 -30.72 -10.29
N ILE A 725 18.90 -31.37 -11.37
CA ILE A 725 18.46 -31.09 -12.74
C ILE A 725 17.30 -32.03 -13.07
N VAL A 726 16.11 -31.49 -13.32
CA VAL A 726 14.94 -32.29 -13.70
C VAL A 726 14.69 -32.15 -15.20
N THR A 727 14.53 -33.28 -15.89
CA THR A 727 14.49 -33.32 -17.37
C THR A 727 13.75 -34.54 -17.90
N ASP A 728 13.10 -34.42 -19.05
CA ASP A 728 12.57 -35.49 -19.90
C ASP A 728 13.64 -36.06 -20.87
N ALA A 729 14.83 -35.46 -20.93
CA ALA A 729 15.93 -35.92 -21.79
C ALA A 729 17.30 -35.91 -21.07
N PRO A 730 17.55 -36.85 -20.13
CA PRO A 730 18.81 -36.95 -19.39
C PRO A 730 20.06 -37.06 -20.28
N ALA A 731 19.92 -37.66 -21.47
CA ALA A 731 21.02 -37.77 -22.44
C ALA A 731 21.47 -36.40 -22.98
N LEU A 732 20.53 -35.47 -23.20
CA LEU A 732 20.85 -34.11 -23.67
C LEU A 732 21.54 -33.28 -22.58
N VAL A 733 21.20 -33.49 -21.30
CA VAL A 733 21.92 -32.87 -20.18
C VAL A 733 23.38 -33.30 -20.17
N ARG A 734 23.66 -34.61 -20.29
CA ARG A 734 25.04 -35.13 -20.34
C ARG A 734 25.80 -34.63 -21.57
N ALA A 735 25.15 -34.53 -22.73
CA ALA A 735 25.75 -33.99 -23.94
C ALA A 735 26.03 -32.46 -23.86
N SER A 736 25.35 -31.76 -22.96
CA SER A 736 25.52 -30.32 -22.73
C SER A 736 26.66 -30.00 -21.76
N LEU A 737 27.34 -31.01 -21.21
CA LEU A 737 28.45 -30.85 -20.27
C LEU A 737 29.74 -31.44 -20.84
N PRO A 738 30.93 -30.96 -20.41
CA PRO A 738 32.20 -31.62 -20.74
C PRO A 738 32.19 -33.10 -20.32
N LYS A 739 32.86 -33.96 -21.11
CA LYS A 739 32.89 -35.43 -20.86
C LYS A 739 33.43 -35.80 -19.47
N ASP A 740 34.32 -34.96 -18.92
CA ASP A 740 34.98 -35.17 -17.62
C ASP A 740 34.49 -34.20 -16.54
N ALA A 741 33.33 -33.54 -16.73
CA ALA A 741 32.81 -32.58 -15.75
C ALA A 741 32.43 -33.30 -14.44
N PRO A 742 33.04 -32.94 -13.29
CA PRO A 742 32.64 -33.50 -12.00
C PRO A 742 31.24 -32.98 -11.65
N LEU A 743 30.27 -33.89 -11.60
CA LEU A 743 28.91 -33.62 -11.14
C LEU A 743 28.76 -33.85 -9.63
N ASP A 744 29.84 -33.66 -8.87
CA ASP A 744 29.83 -33.85 -7.43
C ASP A 744 28.80 -32.90 -6.78
N GLY A 745 27.77 -33.47 -6.15
CA GLY A 745 26.67 -32.70 -5.57
C GLY A 745 25.55 -32.28 -6.54
N VAL A 746 25.61 -32.71 -7.81
CA VAL A 746 24.56 -32.48 -8.83
C VAL A 746 23.88 -33.79 -9.20
N SER A 747 22.56 -33.87 -9.01
CA SER A 747 21.74 -35.02 -9.42
C SER A 747 20.95 -34.73 -10.70
N VAL A 748 20.79 -35.72 -11.58
CA VAL A 748 19.93 -35.62 -12.77
C VAL A 748 18.74 -36.55 -12.57
N LEU A 749 17.54 -35.97 -12.50
CA LEU A 749 16.27 -36.66 -12.28
C LEU A 749 15.47 -36.72 -13.59
N PRO A 750 15.29 -37.92 -14.18
CA PRO A 750 14.35 -38.12 -15.28
C PRO A 750 12.91 -37.84 -14.84
N CYS A 751 12.15 -37.09 -15.62
CA CYS A 751 10.74 -36.80 -15.34
C CYS A 751 9.92 -36.75 -16.64
N ASP A 752 9.02 -37.71 -16.80
CA ASP A 752 8.12 -37.81 -17.96
C ASP A 752 6.74 -37.16 -17.70
N ALA A 753 6.54 -36.57 -16.53
CA ALA A 753 5.30 -35.89 -16.20
C ALA A 753 5.09 -34.68 -17.14
N PRO A 754 3.85 -34.31 -17.49
CA PRO A 754 3.59 -33.02 -18.11
C PRO A 754 4.21 -31.91 -17.26
N ARG A 755 4.91 -30.97 -17.89
CA ARG A 755 5.51 -29.84 -17.15
C ARG A 755 4.45 -29.11 -16.33
N GLY A 756 3.28 -28.90 -16.95
CA GLY A 756 2.17 -28.11 -16.44
C GLY A 756 2.57 -26.64 -16.25
N ALA A 757 1.72 -25.71 -16.72
CA ALA A 757 1.72 -24.22 -16.58
C ALA A 757 1.51 -23.63 -17.98
N MET A 758 1.78 -22.33 -18.21
CA MET A 758 1.79 -21.71 -19.55
C MET A 758 2.81 -22.31 -20.55
N GLY A 759 3.48 -23.42 -20.22
CA GLY A 759 4.64 -23.95 -20.91
C GLY A 759 4.48 -24.14 -22.42
N GLY A 760 5.61 -24.08 -23.14
CA GLY A 760 5.63 -24.24 -24.60
C GLY A 760 5.44 -22.92 -25.35
N PRO A 761 4.69 -22.90 -26.47
CA PRO A 761 4.49 -21.69 -27.29
C PRO A 761 3.74 -20.54 -26.57
N ALA A 762 2.77 -20.84 -25.70
CA ALA A 762 1.94 -19.81 -25.08
C ALA A 762 2.72 -18.91 -24.10
N LEU A 763 3.56 -19.49 -23.23
CA LEU A 763 4.44 -18.72 -22.34
C LEU A 763 5.48 -17.92 -23.14
N ARG A 764 6.05 -18.50 -24.21
CA ARG A 764 6.98 -17.77 -25.08
C ARG A 764 6.31 -16.54 -25.68
N ALA A 765 5.09 -16.68 -26.20
CA ALA A 765 4.30 -15.55 -26.69
C ALA A 765 4.03 -14.52 -25.57
N ALA A 766 3.59 -14.97 -24.40
CA ALA A 766 3.29 -14.12 -23.24
C ALA A 766 4.50 -13.30 -22.76
N ARG A 767 5.72 -13.83 -22.92
CA ARG A 767 6.98 -13.23 -22.46
C ARG A 767 7.76 -12.50 -23.55
N ALA A 768 7.52 -12.77 -24.83
CA ALA A 768 8.30 -12.25 -25.96
C ALA A 768 8.47 -10.72 -25.95
N LEU A 769 7.42 -9.98 -25.59
CA LEU A 769 7.42 -8.50 -25.53
C LEU A 769 7.79 -7.93 -24.15
N SER A 770 8.34 -8.77 -23.26
CA SER A 770 8.73 -8.41 -21.88
C SER A 770 10.05 -9.06 -21.45
N ALA A 771 10.91 -9.42 -22.41
CA ALA A 771 12.14 -10.20 -22.20
C ALA A 771 13.17 -9.55 -21.26
N CYS A 772 13.16 -8.22 -21.11
CA CYS A 772 14.02 -7.49 -20.17
C CYS A 772 13.38 -7.23 -18.80
N SER A 773 12.13 -7.66 -18.62
CA SER A 773 11.33 -7.38 -17.42
C SER A 773 11.11 -8.65 -16.62
N TRP A 774 11.29 -8.60 -15.30
CA TRP A 774 11.12 -9.78 -14.44
C TRP A 774 9.63 -10.19 -14.31
N ARG A 775 8.72 -9.22 -14.42
CA ARG A 775 7.24 -9.34 -14.46
C ARG A 775 6.70 -8.45 -15.56
N GLY A 776 5.47 -8.69 -16.02
CA GLY A 776 4.77 -7.83 -16.99
C GLY A 776 4.38 -8.52 -18.29
N GLY A 777 4.53 -9.84 -18.40
CA GLY A 777 3.95 -10.60 -19.52
C GLY A 777 2.45 -10.84 -19.36
N LEU A 778 1.82 -11.38 -20.39
CA LEU A 778 0.37 -11.70 -20.39
C LEU A 778 0.02 -12.66 -19.24
N ALA A 779 -1.20 -12.54 -18.69
CA ALA A 779 -1.63 -13.27 -17.49
C ALA A 779 -0.71 -13.08 -16.27
N GLY A 780 -0.02 -11.95 -16.19
CA GLY A 780 0.93 -11.65 -15.14
C GLY A 780 2.23 -12.47 -15.22
N ALA A 781 2.53 -13.07 -16.38
CA ALA A 781 3.72 -13.90 -16.57
C ALA A 781 4.99 -13.20 -16.08
N THR A 782 5.79 -13.96 -15.34
CA THR A 782 7.10 -13.56 -14.83
C THR A 782 8.19 -14.36 -15.52
N VAL A 783 9.44 -13.90 -15.36
CA VAL A 783 10.61 -14.69 -15.74
C VAL A 783 10.63 -16.04 -15.00
N PHE A 784 10.11 -16.10 -13.77
CA PHE A 784 10.09 -17.34 -13.00
C PHE A 784 9.20 -18.41 -13.61
N ASP A 785 8.12 -18.02 -14.31
CA ASP A 785 7.25 -18.95 -15.03
C ASP A 785 8.01 -19.70 -16.14
N GLU A 786 9.09 -19.13 -16.69
CA GLU A 786 9.93 -19.78 -17.72
C GLU A 786 10.67 -21.01 -17.16
N ALA A 787 11.02 -20.97 -15.87
CA ALA A 787 11.67 -22.05 -15.14
C ALA A 787 10.71 -22.87 -14.27
N PHE A 788 9.44 -22.48 -14.16
CA PHE A 788 8.49 -23.13 -13.24
C PHE A 788 7.81 -24.33 -13.90
N ALA A 789 8.00 -25.51 -13.32
CA ALA A 789 7.31 -26.74 -13.69
C ALA A 789 6.92 -27.48 -12.40
N PRO A 790 5.72 -27.26 -11.84
CA PRO A 790 5.42 -27.65 -10.47
C PRO A 790 5.43 -29.16 -10.25
N ALA A 791 5.00 -29.96 -11.24
CA ALA A 791 5.09 -31.42 -11.15
C ALA A 791 6.55 -31.90 -11.09
N TRP A 792 7.43 -31.27 -11.88
CA TRP A 792 8.85 -31.60 -11.96
C TRP A 792 9.59 -31.14 -10.70
N ILE A 793 9.27 -29.94 -10.21
CA ILE A 793 9.82 -29.39 -8.97
C ILE A 793 9.39 -30.26 -7.78
N ALA A 794 8.11 -30.66 -7.71
CA ALA A 794 7.64 -31.58 -6.67
C ALA A 794 8.40 -32.91 -6.69
N ALA A 795 8.58 -33.52 -7.86
CA ALA A 795 9.38 -34.73 -8.02
C ALA A 795 10.83 -34.52 -7.56
N ALA A 796 11.43 -33.37 -7.85
CA ALA A 796 12.78 -33.02 -7.40
C ALA A 796 12.89 -32.95 -5.86
N LEU A 797 11.90 -32.32 -5.22
CA LEU A 797 11.84 -32.16 -3.77
C LEU A 797 11.67 -33.50 -3.04
N ASP A 798 10.98 -34.45 -3.67
CA ASP A 798 10.75 -35.80 -3.14
C ASP A 798 11.93 -36.75 -3.37
N ALA A 799 12.62 -36.62 -4.51
CA ALA A 799 13.74 -37.49 -4.86
C ALA A 799 15.08 -37.10 -4.19
N ALA A 800 15.21 -35.86 -3.70
CA ALA A 800 16.43 -35.38 -3.07
C ALA A 800 16.71 -36.08 -1.72
N SER A 801 17.96 -36.47 -1.48
CA SER A 801 18.43 -37.01 -0.20
C SER A 801 19.50 -36.11 0.42
N PRO A 802 19.27 -35.52 1.62
CA PRO A 802 18.03 -35.56 2.40
C PRO A 802 16.88 -34.78 1.73
N THR A 803 15.64 -35.08 2.11
CA THR A 803 14.43 -34.46 1.53
C THR A 803 14.43 -32.93 1.70
N LEU A 804 14.11 -32.21 0.62
CA LEU A 804 14.09 -30.74 0.59
C LEU A 804 12.69 -30.20 0.93
N ASP A 805 12.64 -29.08 1.65
CA ASP A 805 11.40 -28.39 2.02
C ASP A 805 10.98 -27.35 0.97
N ALA A 806 11.94 -26.78 0.26
CA ALA A 806 11.75 -25.74 -0.75
C ALA A 806 12.80 -25.84 -1.86
N ALA A 807 12.46 -25.27 -3.02
CA ALA A 807 13.31 -25.23 -4.21
C ALA A 807 13.72 -23.80 -4.55
N LEU A 808 15.03 -23.58 -4.72
CA LEU A 808 15.55 -22.45 -5.50
C LEU A 808 15.39 -22.81 -6.99
N VAL A 809 14.39 -22.24 -7.65
CA VAL A 809 14.01 -22.55 -9.03
C VAL A 809 14.92 -21.84 -10.01
N LEU A 810 15.51 -22.59 -10.94
CA LEU A 810 16.48 -22.12 -11.93
C LEU A 810 16.19 -22.70 -13.32
N SER A 811 16.69 -22.03 -14.37
CA SER A 811 16.67 -22.50 -15.75
C SER A 811 18.09 -22.55 -16.34
N PRO A 812 18.39 -23.49 -17.25
CA PRO A 812 19.63 -23.50 -18.03
C PRO A 812 19.90 -22.20 -18.82
N ARG A 813 18.88 -21.39 -19.08
CA ARG A 813 18.99 -20.06 -19.72
C ARG A 813 19.44 -18.95 -18.78
N TRP A 814 19.66 -19.23 -17.50
CA TRP A 814 20.10 -18.21 -16.53
C TRP A 814 21.55 -18.46 -16.10
N PRO A 815 22.54 -18.43 -17.02
CA PRO A 815 23.92 -18.78 -16.72
C PRO A 815 24.64 -17.78 -15.83
N LEU A 816 24.03 -16.61 -15.54
CA LEU A 816 24.66 -15.48 -14.85
C LEU A 816 23.93 -15.07 -13.57
N ILE A 817 23.22 -16.00 -12.92
CA ILE A 817 22.53 -15.72 -11.65
C ILE A 817 23.46 -15.07 -10.62
N ASP A 818 22.94 -14.16 -9.81
CA ASP A 818 23.66 -13.60 -8.67
C ASP A 818 23.63 -14.59 -7.50
N THR A 819 24.78 -15.18 -7.18
CA THR A 819 24.89 -16.23 -6.16
C THR A 819 24.68 -15.67 -4.76
N ASP A 820 25.07 -14.43 -4.50
CA ASP A 820 24.83 -13.75 -3.22
C ASP A 820 23.33 -13.56 -2.96
N LEU A 821 22.59 -13.11 -3.96
CA LEU A 821 21.13 -12.98 -3.93
C LEU A 821 20.45 -14.35 -3.77
N CYS A 822 20.88 -15.37 -4.48
CA CYS A 822 20.38 -16.74 -4.30
C CYS A 822 20.56 -17.22 -2.85
N ALA A 823 21.74 -17.01 -2.25
CA ALA A 823 22.00 -17.38 -0.87
C ALA A 823 21.12 -16.58 0.12
N ARG A 824 20.93 -15.28 -0.11
CA ARG A 824 20.02 -14.45 0.69
C ARG A 824 18.55 -14.88 0.57
N LEU A 825 18.10 -15.32 -0.61
CA LEU A 825 16.75 -15.85 -0.82
C LEU A 825 16.55 -17.17 -0.07
N ILE A 826 17.55 -18.06 -0.10
CA ILE A 826 17.57 -19.30 0.68
C ILE A 826 17.47 -18.99 2.17
N ASP A 827 18.31 -18.08 2.66
CA ASP A 827 18.37 -17.69 4.07
C ASP A 827 17.04 -17.08 4.54
N ALA A 828 16.48 -16.14 3.78
CA ALA A 828 15.19 -15.53 4.08
C ALA A 828 14.06 -16.56 4.12
N SER A 829 14.01 -17.50 3.17
CA SER A 829 13.00 -18.57 3.15
C SER A 829 13.13 -19.53 4.34
N ALA A 830 14.36 -19.75 4.83
CA ALA A 830 14.64 -20.65 5.93
C ALA A 830 14.32 -20.03 7.30
N HIS A 831 14.52 -18.73 7.46
CA HIS A 831 14.51 -18.06 8.78
C HIS A 831 13.40 -17.01 8.98
N ASP A 832 12.81 -16.46 7.93
CA ASP A 832 11.69 -15.50 8.05
C ASP A 832 10.34 -16.19 7.76
N PRO A 833 9.45 -16.35 8.77
CA PRO A 833 8.12 -16.93 8.57
C PRO A 833 7.30 -16.25 7.47
N ARG A 834 7.56 -14.95 7.20
CA ARG A 834 6.85 -14.17 6.18
C ARG A 834 7.31 -14.50 4.76
N CYS A 835 8.53 -15.01 4.60
CA CYS A 835 9.13 -15.45 3.34
C CYS A 835 8.99 -16.97 3.12
N ALA A 836 8.31 -17.64 4.03
CA ALA A 836 8.34 -19.09 4.11
C ALA A 836 7.72 -19.76 2.86
N ARG A 837 6.63 -19.23 2.30
CA ARG A 837 6.00 -19.80 1.11
C ARG A 837 6.72 -19.47 -0.18
N VAL A 838 7.24 -18.26 -0.28
CA VAL A 838 7.88 -17.70 -1.47
C VAL A 838 8.86 -16.60 -1.06
N ALA A 839 10.05 -16.59 -1.66
CA ALA A 839 11.01 -15.50 -1.57
C ALA A 839 11.55 -15.20 -2.97
N PHE A 840 11.52 -13.94 -3.40
CA PHE A 840 11.92 -13.51 -4.74
C PHE A 840 12.56 -12.11 -4.73
N SER A 841 12.95 -11.63 -5.91
CA SER A 841 13.45 -10.26 -6.12
C SER A 841 13.02 -9.70 -7.47
N GLN A 842 13.25 -8.40 -7.68
CA GLN A 842 12.99 -7.70 -8.94
C GLN A 842 14.20 -7.67 -9.88
N ALA A 843 15.17 -8.58 -9.71
CA ALA A 843 16.38 -8.60 -10.53
C ALA A 843 16.04 -8.92 -12.00
N ALA A 844 16.80 -8.34 -12.93
CA ALA A 844 16.57 -8.53 -14.35
C ALA A 844 16.70 -10.02 -14.76
N PRO A 845 15.99 -10.46 -15.82
CA PRO A 845 15.98 -11.86 -16.25
C PRO A 845 17.39 -12.44 -16.42
N GLY A 846 17.65 -13.58 -15.78
CA GLY A 846 18.95 -14.26 -15.75
C GLY A 846 19.88 -13.87 -14.60
N LEU A 847 19.57 -12.81 -13.83
CA LEU A 847 20.35 -12.37 -12.66
C LEU A 847 19.73 -12.79 -11.32
N GLY A 848 18.42 -13.03 -11.27
CA GLY A 848 17.70 -13.43 -10.05
C GLY A 848 17.03 -14.78 -10.17
N ALA A 849 16.59 -15.31 -9.03
CA ALA A 849 15.87 -16.57 -8.90
C ALA A 849 14.70 -16.45 -7.92
N LEU A 850 13.97 -17.55 -7.75
CA LEU A 850 12.84 -17.68 -6.83
C LEU A 850 13.06 -18.87 -5.89
N VAL A 851 12.77 -18.70 -4.60
CA VAL A 851 12.59 -19.83 -3.67
C VAL A 851 11.11 -20.06 -3.45
N ILE A 852 10.64 -21.29 -3.68
CA ILE A 852 9.24 -21.68 -3.47
C ILE A 852 9.15 -22.95 -2.62
N ASP A 853 8.26 -22.96 -1.63
CA ASP A 853 8.08 -24.13 -0.77
C ASP A 853 7.18 -25.20 -1.40
N ARG A 854 7.31 -26.42 -0.87
CA ARG A 854 6.56 -27.60 -1.33
C ARG A 854 5.05 -27.36 -1.37
N ARG A 855 4.50 -26.66 -0.37
CA ARG A 855 3.06 -26.43 -0.26
C ARG A 855 2.59 -25.44 -1.32
N ALA A 856 3.29 -24.32 -1.50
CA ALA A 856 3.00 -23.35 -2.55
C ALA A 856 3.08 -23.98 -3.95
N CYS A 857 4.07 -24.84 -4.18
CA CYS A 857 4.18 -25.62 -5.41
C CYS A 857 2.95 -26.53 -5.63
N GLY A 858 2.48 -27.22 -4.58
CA GLY A 858 1.29 -28.07 -4.64
C GLY A 858 -0.03 -27.30 -4.83
N ASP A 859 -0.16 -26.13 -4.21
CA ASP A 859 -1.31 -25.24 -4.37
C ASP A 859 -1.41 -24.74 -5.82
N LEU A 860 -0.29 -24.29 -6.40
CA LEU A 860 -0.21 -23.87 -7.81
C LEU A 860 -0.52 -25.04 -8.76
N ALA A 861 0.06 -26.22 -8.53
CA ALA A 861 -0.25 -27.42 -9.31
C ALA A 861 -1.74 -27.80 -9.29
N THR A 862 -2.42 -27.53 -8.17
CA THR A 862 -3.86 -27.80 -8.02
C THR A 862 -4.70 -26.75 -8.75
N ALA A 863 -4.36 -25.46 -8.60
CA ALA A 863 -5.00 -24.38 -9.35
C ALA A 863 -4.89 -24.58 -10.87
N MET A 864 -3.77 -25.12 -11.33
CA MET A 864 -3.54 -25.45 -12.75
C MET A 864 -4.44 -26.56 -13.28
N ARG A 865 -4.66 -27.62 -12.49
CA ARG A 865 -5.54 -28.74 -12.89
C ARG A 865 -6.99 -28.32 -13.04
N ALA A 866 -7.40 -27.23 -12.37
CA ALA A 866 -8.72 -26.63 -12.52
C ALA A 866 -8.86 -25.76 -13.79
N ALA A 867 -7.88 -25.77 -14.71
CA ALA A 867 -7.83 -24.96 -15.92
C ALA A 867 -8.00 -23.45 -15.67
N ALA A 868 -7.60 -22.97 -14.49
CA ALA A 868 -7.60 -21.55 -14.20
C ALA A 868 -6.51 -20.87 -15.04
N THR A 869 -6.84 -19.74 -15.67
CA THR A 869 -5.89 -18.80 -16.30
C THR A 869 -4.81 -18.26 -15.33
N HIS A 870 -4.82 -18.70 -14.08
CA HIS A 870 -4.09 -18.21 -12.93
C HIS A 870 -3.21 -19.30 -12.26
N GLY A 871 -2.66 -20.24 -13.06
CA GLY A 871 -1.90 -21.40 -12.55
C GLY A 871 -0.39 -21.22 -12.36
N GLY A 872 0.20 -20.05 -12.68
CA GLY A 872 1.65 -19.82 -12.64
C GLY A 872 2.13 -19.04 -11.42
N VAL A 873 3.46 -18.86 -11.30
CA VAL A 873 4.07 -17.91 -10.36
C VAL A 873 3.54 -16.51 -10.64
N GLY A 874 3.34 -16.15 -11.91
CA GLY A 874 2.74 -14.89 -12.32
C GLY A 874 1.36 -14.63 -11.73
N ALA A 875 0.55 -15.65 -11.45
CA ALA A 875 -0.74 -15.46 -10.79
C ALA A 875 -0.62 -15.19 -9.29
N MET A 876 0.39 -15.77 -8.65
CA MET A 876 0.70 -15.51 -7.24
C MET A 876 1.28 -14.11 -7.04
N LEU A 877 2.04 -13.60 -8.03
CA LEU A 877 2.69 -12.30 -7.96
C LEU A 877 1.91 -11.18 -8.67
N GLY A 878 0.97 -11.53 -9.56
CA GLY A 878 0.18 -10.64 -10.38
C GLY A 878 -1.10 -10.14 -9.70
N TYR A 879 -1.93 -9.42 -10.46
CA TYR A 879 -3.24 -8.94 -10.01
C TYR A 879 -4.32 -9.91 -10.46
N VAL A 880 -5.17 -10.35 -9.52
CA VAL A 880 -6.31 -11.23 -9.78
C VAL A 880 -7.59 -10.56 -9.25
N PRO A 881 -8.55 -10.17 -10.11
CA PRO A 881 -9.72 -9.38 -9.71
C PRO A 881 -10.60 -9.98 -8.60
N ILE A 882 -10.77 -11.30 -8.61
CA ILE A 882 -11.63 -12.03 -7.64
C ILE A 882 -10.96 -12.25 -6.28
N ALA A 883 -9.64 -12.15 -6.21
CA ALA A 883 -8.85 -12.36 -4.99
C ALA A 883 -7.69 -11.35 -4.94
N PRO A 884 -7.99 -10.04 -4.88
CA PRO A 884 -6.96 -9.02 -4.93
C PRO A 884 -6.08 -9.10 -3.68
N ILE A 885 -4.77 -9.20 -3.89
CA ILE A 885 -3.77 -9.12 -2.83
C ILE A 885 -2.91 -7.87 -2.99
N ALA A 886 -2.37 -7.37 -1.88
CA ALA A 886 -1.36 -6.32 -1.91
C ALA A 886 -0.19 -6.73 -2.82
N ASP A 887 0.41 -5.76 -3.52
CA ASP A 887 1.49 -6.06 -4.45
C ASP A 887 2.70 -6.66 -3.69
N PRO A 888 3.15 -7.88 -4.01
CA PRO A 888 4.21 -8.56 -3.26
C PRO A 888 5.55 -7.84 -3.27
N ILE A 889 5.81 -6.90 -4.20
CA ILE A 889 7.06 -6.13 -4.26
C ILE A 889 7.28 -5.23 -3.03
N GLY A 890 6.19 -4.79 -2.38
CA GLY A 890 6.24 -4.02 -1.15
C GLY A 890 6.22 -4.90 0.11
N GLY A 891 6.10 -6.22 -0.08
CA GLY A 891 6.00 -7.19 0.99
C GLY A 891 7.35 -7.80 1.37
N PRO A 892 7.41 -8.49 2.52
CA PRO A 892 8.65 -9.09 3.03
C PRO A 892 9.21 -10.19 2.12
N ALA A 893 8.37 -10.83 1.30
CA ALA A 893 8.78 -11.87 0.36
C ALA A 893 9.67 -11.35 -0.80
N CYS A 894 9.65 -10.04 -1.08
CA CYS A 894 10.51 -9.41 -2.08
C CYS A 894 11.76 -8.84 -1.42
N LEU A 895 12.91 -9.47 -1.62
CA LEU A 895 14.16 -9.02 -1.00
C LEU A 895 14.66 -7.72 -1.64
N PRO A 896 15.21 -6.78 -0.84
CA PRO A 896 15.89 -5.60 -1.37
C PRO A 896 17.19 -6.01 -2.07
N ILE A 897 17.42 -5.43 -3.26
CA ILE A 897 18.58 -5.73 -4.12
C ILE A 897 19.30 -4.45 -4.53
N ASP A 898 20.55 -4.62 -5.00
CA ASP A 898 21.31 -3.53 -5.61
C ASP A 898 20.54 -2.96 -6.82
N PRO A 899 20.40 -1.62 -6.94
CA PRO A 899 19.74 -0.99 -8.08
C PRO A 899 20.29 -1.45 -9.43
N ALA A 900 21.58 -1.78 -9.54
CA ALA A 900 22.17 -2.29 -10.79
C ALA A 900 21.53 -3.62 -11.23
N LEU A 901 21.16 -4.51 -10.30
CA LEU A 901 20.50 -5.78 -10.61
C LEU A 901 19.05 -5.57 -11.09
N ARG A 902 18.33 -4.63 -10.47
CA ARG A 902 16.94 -4.27 -10.84
C ARG A 902 16.88 -3.51 -12.16
N ASP A 903 17.78 -2.54 -12.32
CA ASP A 903 17.75 -1.54 -13.38
C ASP A 903 18.70 -1.88 -14.54
N ALA A 904 19.11 -3.14 -14.67
CA ALA A 904 19.94 -3.58 -15.78
C ALA A 904 19.23 -3.25 -17.11
N LEU A 905 19.91 -2.56 -18.04
CA LEU A 905 19.25 -2.09 -19.28
C LEU A 905 18.87 -3.23 -20.23
N ASP A 906 19.42 -4.43 -20.03
CA ASP A 906 19.12 -5.62 -20.84
C ASP A 906 19.13 -6.88 -19.95
N HIS A 907 18.62 -8.00 -20.47
CA HIS A 907 18.64 -9.28 -19.77
C HIS A 907 20.00 -9.99 -19.83
N ALA A 908 20.23 -10.86 -18.85
CA ALA A 908 21.39 -11.76 -18.73
C ALA A 908 21.02 -13.23 -19.06
N ALA A 909 19.87 -13.45 -19.70
CA ALA A 909 19.36 -14.77 -20.07
C ALA A 909 19.38 -14.99 -21.60
N PRO A 910 20.42 -15.56 -22.20
CA PRO A 910 20.52 -15.67 -23.65
C PRO A 910 19.42 -16.56 -24.25
N ALA A 911 18.63 -16.01 -25.20
CA ALA A 911 17.59 -16.77 -25.90
C ALA A 911 18.08 -17.30 -27.27
N CYS A 912 19.05 -16.60 -27.87
CA CYS A 912 19.62 -16.92 -29.19
C CYS A 912 21.14 -16.67 -29.22
N ALA A 913 21.78 -17.01 -30.35
CA ALA A 913 23.23 -16.79 -30.53
C ALA A 913 23.62 -15.30 -30.47
N LEU A 914 22.75 -14.40 -30.93
CA LEU A 914 22.98 -12.95 -30.88
C LEU A 914 23.05 -12.46 -29.43
N ASP A 915 22.15 -12.90 -28.55
CA ASP A 915 22.20 -12.57 -27.13
C ASP A 915 23.46 -13.10 -26.47
N ALA A 916 23.83 -14.36 -26.76
CA ALA A 916 25.02 -14.99 -26.18
C ALA A 916 26.30 -14.23 -26.59
N ALA A 917 26.40 -13.81 -27.85
CA ALA A 917 27.52 -13.01 -28.34
C ALA A 917 27.57 -11.62 -27.71
N ARG A 918 26.42 -10.94 -27.58
CA ARG A 918 26.30 -9.63 -26.94
C ARG A 918 26.74 -9.69 -25.47
N ILE A 919 26.20 -10.64 -24.71
CA ILE A 919 26.51 -10.80 -23.28
C ILE A 919 27.99 -11.17 -23.11
N ALA A 920 28.53 -12.08 -23.92
CA ALA A 920 29.95 -12.44 -23.87
C ALA A 920 30.87 -11.24 -24.16
N ARG A 921 30.52 -10.40 -25.15
CA ARG A 921 31.24 -9.16 -25.43
C ARG A 921 31.20 -8.21 -24.23
N ALA A 922 30.02 -8.00 -23.65
CA ALA A 922 29.86 -7.12 -22.49
C ALA A 922 30.76 -7.53 -21.32
N LEU A 923 30.80 -8.83 -21.01
CA LEU A 923 31.66 -9.39 -19.97
C LEU A 923 33.15 -9.25 -20.32
N ALA A 924 33.53 -9.55 -21.56
CA ALA A 924 34.92 -9.45 -22.02
C ALA A 924 35.45 -8.00 -21.96
N SER A 925 34.64 -7.03 -22.41
CA SER A 925 34.98 -5.60 -22.37
C SER A 925 35.14 -5.08 -20.93
N ALA A 926 34.44 -5.68 -19.96
CA ALA A 926 34.55 -5.35 -18.55
C ALA A 926 35.62 -6.18 -17.80
N GLY A 927 36.27 -7.15 -18.47
CA GLY A 927 37.25 -8.05 -17.85
C GLY A 927 36.65 -9.01 -16.83
N LEU A 928 35.38 -9.39 -16.99
CA LEU A 928 34.64 -10.23 -16.05
C LEU A 928 34.62 -11.71 -16.49
N ASP A 929 34.94 -12.63 -15.57
CA ASP A 929 34.71 -14.06 -15.79
C ASP A 929 33.23 -14.39 -15.48
N PRO A 930 32.45 -14.93 -16.44
CA PRO A 930 31.05 -15.29 -16.23
C PRO A 930 30.83 -16.30 -15.09
N ARG A 931 31.84 -17.06 -14.68
CA ARG A 931 31.73 -18.10 -13.65
C ARG A 931 31.90 -17.58 -12.23
N THR A 932 32.54 -16.42 -12.05
CA THR A 932 32.93 -15.92 -10.71
C THR A 932 32.59 -14.47 -10.44
N ALA A 933 32.28 -13.66 -11.47
CA ALA A 933 31.93 -12.26 -11.29
C ALA A 933 30.64 -12.08 -10.46
N ASP A 934 30.62 -11.03 -9.64
CA ASP A 934 29.44 -10.62 -8.88
C ASP A 934 28.32 -10.12 -9.80
N GLY A 935 27.06 -10.32 -9.42
CA GLY A 935 25.90 -9.94 -10.23
C GLY A 935 25.80 -8.44 -10.51
N PRO A 936 26.03 -7.53 -9.53
CA PRO A 936 26.03 -6.09 -9.81
C PRO A 936 27.05 -5.68 -10.87
N ALA A 937 28.26 -6.26 -10.89
CA ALA A 937 29.25 -6.03 -11.92
C ALA A 937 28.81 -6.54 -13.30
N ILE A 938 28.23 -7.74 -13.36
CA ILE A 938 27.63 -8.29 -14.59
C ILE A 938 26.53 -7.37 -15.12
N ALA A 939 25.62 -6.91 -14.25
CA ALA A 939 24.52 -6.04 -14.63
C ALA A 939 24.99 -4.68 -15.17
N ARG A 940 26.03 -4.10 -14.55
CA ARG A 940 26.68 -2.88 -15.04
C ARG A 940 27.37 -3.10 -16.38
N ALA A 941 28.07 -4.21 -16.57
CA ALA A 941 28.73 -4.54 -17.84
C ALA A 941 27.71 -4.69 -18.98
N ILE A 942 26.62 -5.43 -18.74
CA ILE A 942 25.53 -5.59 -19.71
C ILE A 942 24.90 -4.24 -20.05
N SER A 943 24.64 -3.40 -19.05
CA SER A 943 24.03 -2.09 -19.26
C SER A 943 24.96 -1.13 -20.01
N SER A 944 26.26 -1.15 -19.70
CA SER A 944 27.27 -0.34 -20.37
C SER A 944 27.44 -0.75 -21.84
N ASP A 945 27.51 -2.05 -22.11
CA ASP A 945 27.59 -2.57 -23.48
C ASP A 945 26.34 -2.20 -24.30
N ALA A 946 25.16 -2.35 -23.69
CA ALA A 946 23.89 -1.96 -24.28
C ALA A 946 23.79 -0.48 -24.65
N LEU A 947 24.49 0.41 -23.92
CA LEU A 947 24.54 1.84 -24.24
C LEU A 947 25.59 2.14 -25.32
N ALA A 948 26.71 1.41 -25.33
CA ALA A 948 27.80 1.64 -26.26
C ALA A 948 27.52 1.06 -27.65
N HIS A 949 26.77 -0.04 -27.74
CA HIS A 949 26.58 -0.80 -28.97
C HIS A 949 25.08 -0.98 -29.28
N PRO A 950 24.55 -0.36 -30.35
CA PRO A 950 23.16 -0.58 -30.74
C PRO A 950 22.92 -2.04 -31.17
N PRO A 951 21.71 -2.59 -30.95
CA PRO A 951 21.39 -3.95 -31.37
C PRO A 951 21.34 -4.06 -32.90
N GLN A 952 21.72 -5.22 -33.43
CA GLN A 952 21.78 -5.46 -34.89
C GLN A 952 20.40 -5.65 -35.55
N ALA A 953 19.37 -5.89 -34.75
CA ALA A 953 17.97 -6.00 -35.14
C ALA A 953 17.08 -5.43 -34.02
N PRO A 954 15.85 -4.98 -34.31
CA PRO A 954 14.90 -4.61 -33.26
C PRO A 954 14.45 -5.86 -32.50
N ARG A 955 14.33 -5.75 -31.18
CA ARG A 955 13.71 -6.80 -30.35
C ARG A 955 12.19 -6.76 -30.50
N HIS A 956 11.62 -5.58 -30.73
CA HIS A 956 10.21 -5.37 -31.01
C HIS A 956 10.03 -4.53 -32.27
N LEU A 957 9.47 -5.13 -33.33
CA LEU A 957 9.13 -4.45 -34.57
C LEU A 957 7.63 -4.20 -34.62
N ILE A 958 7.21 -2.95 -34.71
CA ILE A 958 5.82 -2.53 -34.87
C ILE A 958 5.63 -2.07 -36.31
N VAL A 959 4.67 -2.66 -37.01
CA VAL A 959 4.31 -2.31 -38.40
C VAL A 959 2.87 -1.83 -38.43
N SER A 960 2.68 -0.55 -38.71
CA SER A 960 1.34 0.04 -38.92
C SER A 960 0.92 -0.18 -40.37
N LEU A 961 -0.21 -0.86 -40.56
CA LEU A 961 -0.71 -1.23 -41.89
C LEU A 961 -1.72 -0.20 -42.39
N SER A 962 -1.54 0.31 -43.62
CA SER A 962 -2.47 1.24 -44.29
C SER A 962 -3.40 0.55 -45.29
N ASP A 963 -4.34 1.31 -45.85
CA ASP A 963 -5.30 0.87 -46.89
C ASP A 963 -4.65 0.33 -48.16
N ALA A 964 -3.40 0.70 -48.46
CA ALA A 964 -2.69 0.19 -49.62
C ALA A 964 -2.16 -1.24 -49.39
N PRO A 965 -2.14 -2.11 -50.41
CA PRO A 965 -1.46 -3.40 -50.31
C PRO A 965 0.01 -3.23 -49.94
N LEU A 966 0.53 -4.10 -49.08
CA LEU A 966 1.93 -4.10 -48.67
C LEU A 966 2.81 -4.29 -49.91
N SER A 967 3.62 -3.28 -50.23
CA SER A 967 4.54 -3.34 -51.36
C SER A 967 5.63 -4.39 -51.12
N GLU A 968 6.14 -5.02 -52.18
CA GLU A 968 7.26 -5.98 -52.07
C GLU A 968 8.51 -5.40 -51.41
N PRO A 969 8.92 -4.12 -51.68
CA PRO A 969 10.02 -3.49 -50.95
C PRO A 969 9.78 -3.40 -49.44
N LEU A 970 8.56 -3.05 -49.02
CA LEU A 970 8.18 -2.99 -47.60
C LEU A 970 8.17 -4.37 -46.96
N ALA A 971 7.63 -5.38 -47.64
CA ALA A 971 7.66 -6.78 -47.20
C ALA A 971 9.11 -7.28 -47.01
N ALA A 972 9.98 -7.00 -47.98
CA ALA A 972 11.40 -7.37 -47.92
C ALA A 972 12.14 -6.64 -46.78
N ALA A 973 11.88 -5.35 -46.59
CA ALA A 973 12.46 -4.57 -45.49
C ALA A 973 12.04 -5.12 -44.12
N ILE A 974 10.73 -5.38 -43.92
CA ILE A 974 10.21 -6.00 -42.70
C ILE A 974 10.87 -7.36 -42.47
N ALA A 975 10.93 -8.22 -43.49
CA ALA A 975 11.55 -9.53 -43.40
C ALA A 975 13.05 -9.46 -43.06
N GLY A 976 13.77 -8.44 -43.55
CA GLY A 976 15.19 -8.22 -43.26
C GLY A 976 15.49 -7.75 -41.83
N LEU A 977 14.50 -7.13 -41.17
CA LEU A 977 14.58 -6.68 -39.77
C LEU A 977 14.27 -7.80 -38.76
N ILE A 978 13.65 -8.90 -39.19
CA ILE A 978 13.32 -10.02 -38.30
C ILE A 978 14.55 -10.90 -38.11
N GLU A 979 15.09 -10.91 -36.89
CA GLU A 979 16.13 -11.83 -36.47
C GLU A 979 15.49 -13.05 -35.77
N PRO A 980 15.71 -14.29 -36.28
CA PRO A 980 15.08 -15.49 -35.75
C PRO A 980 15.34 -15.70 -34.25
N GLY A 981 14.28 -15.88 -33.47
CA GLY A 981 14.37 -16.08 -32.02
C GLY A 981 14.77 -14.83 -31.21
N TYR A 982 14.90 -13.67 -31.85
CA TYR A 982 15.21 -12.39 -31.20
C TYR A 982 14.09 -11.36 -31.38
N THR A 983 13.57 -11.20 -32.60
CA THR A 983 12.57 -10.17 -32.93
C THR A 983 11.14 -10.67 -32.73
N ALA A 984 10.35 -9.94 -31.94
CA ALA A 984 8.89 -10.05 -31.88
C ALA A 984 8.25 -9.00 -32.79
N VAL A 985 7.17 -9.35 -33.49
CA VAL A 985 6.49 -8.48 -34.47
C VAL A 985 5.09 -8.13 -33.98
N THR A 986 4.75 -6.85 -33.99
CA THR A 986 3.39 -6.33 -33.79
C THR A 986 2.89 -5.73 -35.10
N LEU A 987 1.77 -6.25 -35.60
CA LEU A 987 1.05 -5.73 -36.75
C LEU A 987 -0.12 -4.90 -36.21
N HIS A 988 -0.08 -3.59 -36.42
CA HIS A 988 -1.13 -2.68 -35.98
C HIS A 988 -2.04 -2.34 -37.16
N ASP A 989 -3.30 -2.76 -37.04
CA ASP A 989 -4.35 -2.52 -38.03
C ASP A 989 -5.57 -1.85 -37.40
N ASP A 990 -5.67 -0.53 -37.51
CA ASP A 990 -6.81 0.24 -36.99
C ASP A 990 -8.08 0.13 -37.84
N ARG A 991 -8.04 -0.58 -38.97
CA ARG A 991 -9.15 -0.63 -39.94
C ARG A 991 -10.16 -1.73 -39.61
N PRO A 992 -11.34 -1.70 -40.26
CA PRO A 992 -12.25 -2.83 -40.26
C PRO A 992 -11.63 -4.10 -40.86
N ALA A 993 -11.00 -4.02 -42.04
CA ALA A 993 -10.44 -5.19 -42.71
C ALA A 993 -9.16 -4.84 -43.50
N CYS A 994 -8.05 -5.54 -43.19
CA CYS A 994 -6.82 -5.51 -43.97
C CYS A 994 -6.66 -6.81 -44.78
N PRO A 995 -6.60 -6.74 -46.13
CA PRO A 995 -6.37 -7.91 -46.97
C PRO A 995 -5.02 -8.61 -46.74
N ASP A 996 -4.01 -7.86 -46.31
CA ASP A 996 -2.62 -8.32 -46.20
C ASP A 996 -2.22 -8.79 -44.81
N LEU A 997 -3.10 -8.69 -43.82
CA LEU A 997 -2.79 -9.04 -42.44
C LEU A 997 -2.34 -10.51 -42.32
N ALA A 998 -3.06 -11.43 -42.95
CA ALA A 998 -2.70 -12.85 -42.97
C ALA A 998 -1.36 -13.11 -43.67
N ARG A 999 -1.07 -12.39 -44.76
CA ARG A 999 0.22 -12.46 -45.48
C ARG A 999 1.36 -11.99 -44.59
N CYS A 1000 1.18 -10.90 -43.85
CA CYS A 1000 2.16 -10.36 -42.92
C CYS A 1000 2.43 -11.31 -41.75
N VAL A 1001 1.39 -11.92 -41.18
CA VAL A 1001 1.52 -12.93 -40.12
C VAL A 1001 2.33 -14.13 -40.62
N ALA A 1002 1.99 -14.67 -41.79
CA ALA A 1002 2.71 -15.80 -42.39
C ALA A 1002 4.18 -15.47 -42.67
N MET A 1003 4.45 -14.27 -43.20
CA MET A 1003 5.81 -13.78 -43.43
C MET A 1003 6.62 -13.74 -42.13
N ALA A 1004 6.10 -13.09 -41.08
CA ALA A 1004 6.81 -12.97 -39.80
C ALA A 1004 7.13 -14.34 -39.19
N ARG A 1005 6.19 -15.29 -39.26
CA ARG A 1005 6.40 -16.67 -38.78
C ARG A 1005 7.44 -17.42 -39.60
N SER A 1006 7.41 -17.29 -40.93
CA SER A 1006 8.38 -17.95 -41.82
C SER A 1006 9.82 -17.48 -41.59
N ARG A 1007 9.99 -16.25 -41.07
CA ARG A 1007 11.28 -15.67 -40.69
C ARG A 1007 11.71 -15.98 -39.25
N GLY A 1008 10.92 -16.75 -38.51
CA GLY A 1008 11.26 -17.18 -37.16
C GLY A 1008 11.09 -16.09 -36.09
N ALA A 1009 10.14 -15.16 -36.28
CA ALA A 1009 9.78 -14.20 -35.24
C ALA A 1009 9.45 -14.91 -33.91
N THR A 1010 9.91 -14.36 -32.79
CA THR A 1010 9.72 -14.95 -31.45
C THR A 1010 8.25 -14.98 -31.04
N ALA A 1011 7.47 -13.99 -31.49
CA ALA A 1011 6.02 -13.94 -31.39
C ALA A 1011 5.46 -13.00 -32.47
N VAL A 1012 4.25 -13.30 -32.95
CA VAL A 1012 3.46 -12.44 -33.84
C VAL A 1012 2.20 -11.95 -33.12
N HIS A 1013 2.17 -10.65 -32.88
CA HIS A 1013 1.10 -9.91 -32.21
C HIS A 1013 0.32 -9.09 -33.24
N VAL A 1014 -1.00 -9.14 -33.19
CA VAL A 1014 -1.91 -8.32 -34.01
C VAL A 1014 -2.70 -7.39 -33.12
N ARG A 1015 -2.68 -6.08 -33.38
CA ARG A 1015 -3.59 -5.10 -32.77
C ARG A 1015 -4.67 -4.72 -33.76
N THR A 1016 -5.94 -4.83 -33.35
CA THR A 1016 -7.09 -4.56 -34.23
C THR A 1016 -8.32 -4.10 -33.44
N THR A 1017 -9.26 -3.45 -34.11
CA THR A 1017 -10.61 -3.19 -33.57
C THR A 1017 -11.55 -4.40 -33.70
N ALA A 1018 -11.14 -5.46 -34.42
CA ALA A 1018 -11.97 -6.61 -34.79
C ALA A 1018 -13.28 -6.23 -35.51
N ALA A 1019 -13.35 -5.04 -36.14
CA ALA A 1019 -14.55 -4.53 -36.79
C ALA A 1019 -14.75 -5.00 -38.25
N GLY A 1020 -14.02 -6.04 -38.66
CA GLY A 1020 -14.04 -6.60 -40.00
C GLY A 1020 -15.26 -7.43 -40.33
N ASP A 1021 -15.35 -7.84 -41.59
CA ASP A 1021 -16.32 -8.83 -42.01
C ASP A 1021 -15.87 -10.25 -41.64
N ASP A 1022 -16.76 -11.22 -41.84
CA ASP A 1022 -16.51 -12.61 -41.48
C ASP A 1022 -15.30 -13.20 -42.21
N ALA A 1023 -15.07 -12.81 -43.47
CA ALA A 1023 -13.96 -13.32 -44.28
C ALA A 1023 -12.60 -12.80 -43.76
N ALA A 1024 -12.51 -11.52 -43.42
CA ALA A 1024 -11.31 -10.93 -42.84
C ALA A 1024 -10.97 -11.55 -41.48
N LEU A 1025 -11.98 -11.79 -40.63
CA LEU A 1025 -11.81 -12.44 -39.33
C LEU A 1025 -11.37 -13.90 -39.47
N ASP A 1026 -11.96 -14.65 -40.41
CA ASP A 1026 -11.55 -16.03 -40.69
C ASP A 1026 -10.12 -16.12 -41.24
N ALA A 1027 -9.71 -15.16 -42.08
CA ALA A 1027 -8.34 -15.05 -42.56
C ALA A 1027 -7.35 -14.75 -41.43
N LEU A 1028 -7.70 -13.84 -40.51
CA LEU A 1028 -6.90 -13.56 -39.30
C LEU A 1028 -6.75 -14.82 -38.44
N ILE A 1029 -7.86 -15.50 -38.13
CA ILE A 1029 -7.85 -16.73 -37.32
C ILE A 1029 -7.01 -17.81 -38.02
N GLY A 1030 -7.22 -18.02 -39.32
CA GLY A 1030 -6.51 -19.01 -40.13
C GLY A 1030 -5.01 -18.74 -40.27
N SER A 1031 -4.58 -17.48 -40.17
CA SER A 1031 -3.14 -17.12 -40.15
C SER A 1031 -2.42 -17.52 -38.86
N ALA A 1032 -3.17 -17.86 -37.81
CA ALA A 1032 -2.71 -18.31 -36.51
C ALA A 1032 -1.62 -17.38 -35.89
N PRO A 1033 -1.97 -16.12 -35.56
CA PRO A 1033 -1.12 -15.27 -34.75
C PRO A 1033 -0.93 -15.86 -33.34
N ASP A 1034 0.08 -15.40 -32.61
CA ASP A 1034 0.29 -15.79 -31.22
C ASP A 1034 -0.55 -14.94 -30.25
N ILE A 1035 -0.77 -13.66 -30.59
CA ILE A 1035 -1.46 -12.68 -29.75
C ILE A 1035 -2.36 -11.81 -30.63
N VAL A 1036 -3.60 -11.58 -30.20
CA VAL A 1036 -4.56 -10.65 -30.79
C VAL A 1036 -5.04 -9.69 -29.70
N SER A 1037 -4.58 -8.45 -29.77
CA SER A 1037 -5.08 -7.36 -28.95
C SER A 1037 -6.27 -6.67 -29.61
N ILE A 1038 -7.31 -6.45 -28.82
CA ILE A 1038 -8.52 -5.75 -29.22
C ILE A 1038 -8.46 -4.34 -28.63
N ASP A 1039 -8.37 -3.33 -29.50
CA ASP A 1039 -8.39 -1.93 -29.10
C ASP A 1039 -9.83 -1.50 -28.82
N LEU A 1040 -10.19 -1.50 -27.52
CA LEU A 1040 -11.51 -1.16 -27.01
C LEU A 1040 -11.57 0.31 -26.66
N VAL A 1041 -12.61 0.94 -27.17
CA VAL A 1041 -12.85 2.36 -26.99
C VAL A 1041 -13.85 2.59 -25.85
N GLY A 1042 -14.46 1.53 -25.30
CA GLY A 1042 -15.35 1.56 -24.14
C GLY A 1042 -16.21 0.30 -24.03
N ALA A 1043 -16.98 0.20 -22.94
CA ALA A 1043 -17.90 -0.92 -22.68
C ALA A 1043 -19.23 -0.80 -23.43
N ASP A 1044 -19.59 0.42 -23.86
CA ASP A 1044 -20.84 0.72 -24.54
C ASP A 1044 -20.61 1.46 -25.85
N GLN A 1045 -21.69 1.54 -26.63
CA GLN A 1045 -21.70 2.18 -27.93
C GLN A 1045 -21.34 3.67 -27.86
N GLY A 1046 -21.71 4.38 -26.80
CA GLY A 1046 -21.43 5.81 -26.65
C GLY A 1046 -19.95 6.08 -26.48
N ALA A 1047 -19.29 5.35 -25.58
CA ALA A 1047 -17.85 5.41 -25.40
C ALA A 1047 -17.12 4.96 -26.68
N PHE A 1048 -17.60 3.90 -27.34
CA PHE A 1048 -17.03 3.46 -28.62
C PHE A 1048 -17.07 4.54 -29.72
N LEU A 1049 -18.23 5.19 -29.89
CA LEU A 1049 -18.39 6.27 -30.85
C LEU A 1049 -17.54 7.50 -30.51
N ALA A 1050 -17.29 7.76 -29.22
CA ALA A 1050 -16.50 8.90 -28.78
C ALA A 1050 -15.02 8.78 -29.17
N GLY A 1051 -14.45 7.56 -29.17
CA GLY A 1051 -13.04 7.38 -29.57
C GLY A 1051 -12.82 6.80 -30.97
N ARG A 1052 -13.83 6.20 -31.62
CA ARG A 1052 -13.78 5.77 -33.04
C ARG A 1052 -15.01 6.24 -33.82
N PRO A 1053 -15.19 7.57 -33.97
CA PRO A 1053 -16.31 8.13 -34.71
C PRO A 1053 -16.31 7.70 -36.18
N ASP A 1054 -15.14 7.38 -36.73
CA ASP A 1054 -14.93 6.89 -38.10
C ASP A 1054 -15.60 5.52 -38.37
N LEU A 1055 -15.72 4.66 -37.35
CA LEU A 1055 -16.34 3.34 -37.50
C LEU A 1055 -17.86 3.35 -37.33
N GLY A 1056 -18.40 4.36 -36.65
CA GLY A 1056 -19.83 4.53 -36.40
C GLY A 1056 -20.48 3.38 -35.63
N ALA A 1057 -21.82 3.43 -35.52
CA ALA A 1057 -22.60 2.45 -34.76
C ALA A 1057 -22.51 1.03 -35.34
N ALA A 1058 -22.48 0.92 -36.67
CA ALA A 1058 -22.33 -0.37 -37.35
C ALA A 1058 -20.95 -1.00 -37.09
N GLY A 1059 -19.90 -0.17 -36.92
CA GLY A 1059 -18.57 -0.62 -36.54
C GLY A 1059 -18.53 -1.23 -35.14
N PHE A 1060 -19.25 -0.65 -34.18
CA PHE A 1060 -19.38 -1.22 -32.83
C PHE A 1060 -19.96 -2.65 -32.86
N GLU A 1061 -21.08 -2.85 -33.57
CA GLU A 1061 -21.68 -4.19 -33.68
C GLU A 1061 -20.82 -5.20 -34.46
N ARG A 1062 -20.05 -4.74 -35.46
CA ARG A 1062 -19.07 -5.60 -36.13
C ARG A 1062 -17.95 -5.99 -35.16
N SER A 1063 -17.37 -5.03 -34.44
CA SER A 1063 -16.33 -5.27 -33.44
C SER A 1063 -16.78 -6.29 -32.38
N ARG A 1064 -17.98 -6.09 -31.81
CA ARG A 1064 -18.57 -7.01 -30.83
C ARG A 1064 -18.72 -8.43 -31.37
N ARG A 1065 -19.24 -8.59 -32.59
CA ARG A 1065 -19.35 -9.91 -33.24
C ARG A 1065 -17.99 -10.53 -33.55
N GLY A 1066 -17.01 -9.72 -33.96
CA GLY A 1066 -15.65 -10.16 -34.21
C GLY A 1066 -14.96 -10.68 -32.96
N VAL A 1067 -15.10 -9.97 -31.84
CA VAL A 1067 -14.64 -10.42 -30.52
C VAL A 1067 -15.28 -11.75 -30.14
N ASP A 1068 -16.62 -11.87 -30.24
CA ASP A 1068 -17.33 -13.12 -29.92
C ASP A 1068 -16.82 -14.29 -30.80
N ARG A 1069 -16.51 -14.03 -32.07
CA ARG A 1069 -15.99 -15.04 -33.00
C ARG A 1069 -14.57 -15.49 -32.62
N LEU A 1070 -13.67 -14.55 -32.33
CA LEU A 1070 -12.29 -14.83 -31.87
C LEU A 1070 -12.27 -15.64 -30.57
N LEU A 1071 -13.15 -15.31 -29.62
CA LEU A 1071 -13.25 -16.05 -28.36
C LEU A 1071 -13.77 -17.47 -28.58
N ARG A 1072 -14.80 -17.64 -29.43
CA ARG A 1072 -15.32 -18.97 -29.79
C ARG A 1072 -14.29 -19.84 -30.50
N SER A 1073 -13.55 -19.31 -31.47
CA SER A 1073 -12.51 -20.07 -32.18
C SER A 1073 -11.39 -20.51 -31.24
N ARG A 1074 -11.02 -19.66 -30.28
CA ARG A 1074 -10.06 -19.97 -29.22
C ARG A 1074 -10.54 -21.12 -28.32
N SER A 1075 -11.80 -21.11 -27.89
CA SER A 1075 -12.36 -22.19 -27.05
C SER A 1075 -12.46 -23.54 -27.77
N LEU A 1076 -12.60 -23.55 -29.09
CA LEU A 1076 -12.69 -24.77 -29.90
C LEU A 1076 -11.32 -25.33 -30.32
N SER A 1077 -10.23 -24.59 -30.08
CA SER A 1077 -8.88 -25.02 -30.43
C SER A 1077 -8.35 -26.02 -29.40
N PRO A 1078 -7.95 -27.25 -29.79
CA PRO A 1078 -7.43 -28.24 -28.85
C PRO A 1078 -6.14 -27.72 -28.20
N SER A 1079 -6.16 -27.60 -26.87
CA SER A 1079 -4.96 -27.26 -26.10
C SER A 1079 -4.02 -28.48 -26.05
N PRO A 1080 -2.70 -28.32 -26.26
CA PRO A 1080 -1.75 -29.40 -26.05
C PRO A 1080 -1.85 -29.93 -24.60
N PRO A 1081 -1.59 -31.23 -24.35
CA PRO A 1081 -1.61 -31.79 -22.99
C PRO A 1081 -0.73 -31.03 -21.98
N ASP A 1082 0.34 -30.40 -22.49
CA ASP A 1082 1.35 -29.68 -21.71
C ASP A 1082 1.11 -28.16 -21.58
N CYS A 1083 0.07 -27.61 -22.24
CA CYS A 1083 -0.22 -26.17 -22.26
C CYS A 1083 -1.74 -25.92 -22.15
N PRO A 1084 -2.27 -25.53 -20.98
CA PRO A 1084 -3.69 -25.29 -20.75
C PRO A 1084 -4.20 -23.97 -21.35
N HIS A 1085 -3.32 -23.16 -21.96
CA HIS A 1085 -3.71 -21.89 -22.58
C HIS A 1085 -3.81 -22.02 -24.11
N PRO A 1086 -5.01 -21.84 -24.70
CA PRO A 1086 -5.18 -21.84 -26.15
C PRO A 1086 -4.62 -20.55 -26.77
N LEU A 1087 -3.89 -20.71 -27.87
CA LEU A 1087 -3.45 -19.61 -28.74
C LEU A 1087 -4.53 -19.30 -29.81
N PRO A 1088 -4.64 -18.05 -30.29
CA PRO A 1088 -3.90 -16.88 -29.82
C PRO A 1088 -4.31 -16.44 -28.41
N TRP A 1089 -3.41 -15.73 -27.74
CA TRP A 1089 -3.81 -14.87 -26.62
C TRP A 1089 -4.76 -13.79 -27.12
N VAL A 1090 -5.90 -13.60 -26.47
CA VAL A 1090 -6.81 -12.48 -26.77
C VAL A 1090 -6.70 -11.48 -25.64
N VAL A 1091 -6.39 -10.21 -25.96
CA VAL A 1091 -6.07 -9.17 -24.97
C VAL A 1091 -7.02 -8.00 -25.15
N GLY A 1092 -7.84 -7.68 -24.15
CA GLY A 1092 -8.65 -6.47 -24.18
C GLY A 1092 -7.82 -5.23 -23.81
N ARG A 1093 -7.82 -4.20 -24.65
CA ARG A 1093 -7.08 -2.96 -24.39
C ARG A 1093 -8.05 -1.80 -24.25
N ILE A 1094 -7.96 -1.02 -23.18
CA ILE A 1094 -8.78 0.18 -22.97
C ILE A 1094 -7.88 1.39 -22.78
N CYS A 1095 -8.14 2.49 -23.47
CA CYS A 1095 -7.36 3.73 -23.27
C CYS A 1095 -7.82 4.44 -21.99
N ARG A 1096 -6.89 5.03 -21.22
CA ARG A 1096 -7.21 5.95 -20.11
C ARG A 1096 -7.57 7.33 -20.66
N ALA A 1097 -8.76 7.46 -21.26
CA ALA A 1097 -9.27 8.68 -21.89
C ALA A 1097 -10.48 9.25 -21.12
N GLN A 1098 -10.85 10.51 -21.38
CA GLN A 1098 -12.02 11.12 -20.73
C GLN A 1098 -13.31 10.30 -20.90
N ALA A 1099 -13.51 9.70 -22.08
CA ALA A 1099 -14.71 8.93 -22.41
C ALA A 1099 -14.80 7.56 -21.70
N THR A 1100 -13.67 7.01 -21.26
CA THR A 1100 -13.55 5.64 -20.75
C THR A 1100 -13.20 5.56 -19.27
N LEU A 1101 -12.82 6.68 -18.65
CA LEU A 1101 -12.30 6.72 -17.29
C LEU A 1101 -13.22 6.04 -16.26
N ASP A 1102 -14.53 6.28 -16.36
CA ASP A 1102 -15.52 5.70 -15.44
C ASP A 1102 -15.79 4.20 -15.70
N GLN A 1103 -15.32 3.68 -16.83
CA GLN A 1103 -15.49 2.29 -17.29
C GLN A 1103 -14.24 1.44 -17.11
N LEU A 1104 -13.08 2.03 -16.76
CA LEU A 1104 -11.80 1.34 -16.64
C LEU A 1104 -11.90 0.07 -15.81
N GLU A 1105 -12.51 0.16 -14.63
CA GLU A 1105 -12.71 -0.99 -13.74
C GLU A 1105 -13.50 -2.11 -14.42
N ALA A 1106 -14.68 -1.78 -14.96
CA ALA A 1106 -15.59 -2.76 -15.50
C ALA A 1106 -14.98 -3.48 -16.71
N VAL A 1107 -14.33 -2.74 -17.61
CA VAL A 1107 -13.70 -3.31 -18.81
C VAL A 1107 -12.46 -4.11 -18.46
N HIS A 1108 -11.54 -3.53 -17.69
CA HIS A 1108 -10.27 -4.18 -17.35
C HIS A 1108 -10.50 -5.51 -16.61
N ASP A 1109 -11.38 -5.53 -15.60
CA ASP A 1109 -11.65 -6.74 -14.83
C ASP A 1109 -12.40 -7.78 -15.63
N HIS A 1110 -13.35 -7.36 -16.48
CA HIS A 1110 -14.07 -8.28 -17.36
C HIS A 1110 -13.09 -9.04 -18.27
N TRP A 1111 -12.16 -8.32 -18.92
CA TRP A 1111 -11.19 -8.94 -19.82
C TRP A 1111 -10.15 -9.80 -19.10
N LEU A 1112 -9.65 -9.38 -17.94
CA LEU A 1112 -8.80 -10.23 -17.10
C LEU A 1112 -9.50 -11.53 -16.71
N MET A 1113 -10.76 -11.46 -16.29
CA MET A 1113 -11.53 -12.65 -15.91
C MET A 1113 -11.83 -13.56 -17.11
N LEU A 1114 -12.13 -12.97 -18.27
CA LEU A 1114 -12.52 -13.70 -19.47
C LEU A 1114 -11.33 -14.38 -20.17
N THR A 1115 -10.19 -13.70 -20.24
CA THR A 1115 -9.06 -14.12 -21.10
C THR A 1115 -7.74 -14.30 -20.35
N GLY A 1116 -7.64 -13.78 -19.13
CA GLY A 1116 -6.38 -13.65 -18.38
C GLY A 1116 -5.55 -12.44 -18.79
N ALA A 1117 -6.00 -11.60 -19.74
CA ALA A 1117 -5.19 -10.50 -20.25
C ALA A 1117 -6.02 -9.23 -20.51
N ALA A 1118 -5.60 -8.12 -19.91
CA ALA A 1118 -6.12 -6.80 -20.19
C ALA A 1118 -5.00 -5.77 -20.05
N VAL A 1119 -5.09 -4.68 -20.82
CA VAL A 1119 -4.13 -3.57 -20.78
C VAL A 1119 -4.88 -2.26 -20.73
N ILE A 1120 -4.40 -1.32 -19.93
CA ILE A 1120 -4.86 0.07 -19.96
C ILE A 1120 -3.83 0.88 -20.72
N ASP A 1121 -4.17 1.40 -21.89
CA ASP A 1121 -3.26 2.22 -22.69
C ASP A 1121 -3.21 3.69 -22.23
N PRO A 1122 -2.10 4.41 -22.48
CA PRO A 1122 -2.04 5.85 -22.30
C PRO A 1122 -3.17 6.58 -23.05
N PRO A 1123 -3.61 7.76 -22.58
CA PRO A 1123 -4.52 8.61 -23.35
C PRO A 1123 -3.94 8.97 -24.72
N PRO A 1124 -4.80 9.14 -25.74
CA PRO A 1124 -4.37 9.63 -27.04
C PRO A 1124 -3.78 11.05 -26.94
N SER A 1125 -2.91 11.38 -27.89
CA SER A 1125 -2.32 12.73 -27.96
C SER A 1125 -3.43 13.78 -28.17
N GLY A 1126 -3.43 14.84 -27.36
CA GLY A 1126 -4.44 15.90 -27.43
C GLY A 1126 -5.74 15.64 -26.69
N ASP A 1127 -5.84 14.61 -25.83
CA ASP A 1127 -6.98 14.48 -24.91
C ASP A 1127 -7.09 15.77 -24.05
N PRO A 1128 -8.29 16.40 -23.99
CA PRO A 1128 -8.45 17.72 -23.39
C PRO A 1128 -8.28 17.73 -21.87
N ARG A 1129 -8.31 16.57 -21.22
CA ARG A 1129 -8.28 16.44 -19.76
C ARG A 1129 -7.11 15.60 -19.27
N LEU A 1130 -6.72 14.56 -20.00
CA LEU A 1130 -5.77 13.56 -19.55
C LEU A 1130 -4.47 13.63 -20.36
N VAL A 1131 -3.34 13.65 -19.66
CA VAL A 1131 -2.01 13.52 -20.30
C VAL A 1131 -1.41 12.17 -19.94
N ALA A 1132 -0.72 11.55 -20.90
CA ALA A 1132 0.02 10.31 -20.73
C ALA A 1132 1.00 10.43 -19.55
N LEU A 1133 1.20 9.34 -18.82
CA LEU A 1133 2.14 9.34 -17.71
C LEU A 1133 3.57 9.41 -18.25
N PRO A 1134 4.46 10.21 -17.65
CA PRO A 1134 5.84 10.30 -18.11
C PRO A 1134 6.53 8.95 -17.90
N GLU A 1135 6.98 8.34 -18.99
CA GLU A 1135 7.64 7.04 -18.94
C GLU A 1135 8.98 7.15 -18.17
N PRO A 1136 9.24 6.26 -17.19
CA PRO A 1136 10.51 6.21 -16.47
C PRO A 1136 11.70 6.09 -17.40
N GLU A 1137 12.83 6.69 -17.00
CA GLU A 1137 14.02 6.79 -17.85
C GLU A 1137 14.52 5.44 -18.35
N LEU A 1138 14.58 4.44 -17.46
CA LEU A 1138 15.02 3.08 -17.82
C LEU A 1138 14.13 2.47 -18.90
N ALA A 1139 12.79 2.54 -18.73
CA ALA A 1139 11.84 2.00 -19.70
C ALA A 1139 11.92 2.73 -21.05
N ARG A 1140 12.04 4.05 -21.03
CA ARG A 1140 12.21 4.88 -22.22
C ARG A 1140 13.47 4.54 -23.00
N ARG A 1141 14.61 4.37 -22.31
CA ARG A 1141 15.88 3.96 -22.94
C ARG A 1141 15.80 2.57 -23.56
N ARG A 1142 15.18 1.60 -22.86
CA ARG A 1142 14.94 0.27 -23.41
C ARG A 1142 14.09 0.35 -24.68
N ARG A 1143 12.97 1.06 -24.64
CA ARG A 1143 12.08 1.26 -25.81
C ARG A 1143 12.80 1.93 -26.97
N ALA A 1144 13.57 2.98 -26.71
CA ALA A 1144 14.34 3.70 -27.73
C ALA A 1144 15.39 2.82 -28.42
N ARG A 1145 16.01 1.90 -27.66
CA ARG A 1145 17.01 0.96 -28.15
C ARG A 1145 16.41 -0.25 -28.85
N ASP A 1146 15.29 -0.78 -28.36
CA ASP A 1146 14.80 -2.13 -28.73
C ASP A 1146 13.58 -2.12 -29.65
N THR A 1147 12.82 -1.02 -29.68
CA THR A 1147 11.56 -0.93 -30.42
C THR A 1147 11.69 -0.07 -31.67
N LEU A 1148 11.37 -0.65 -32.82
CA LEU A 1148 11.22 0.07 -34.09
C LEU A 1148 9.75 0.08 -34.50
N ALA A 1149 9.17 1.26 -34.68
CA ALA A 1149 7.82 1.40 -35.25
C ALA A 1149 7.94 2.03 -36.65
N ILE A 1150 7.35 1.39 -37.64
CA ILE A 1150 7.33 1.84 -39.04
C ILE A 1150 5.91 1.86 -39.60
N ASP A 1151 5.63 2.82 -40.49
CA ASP A 1151 4.40 2.88 -41.27
C ASP A 1151 4.57 2.26 -42.67
N ASP A 1152 3.50 2.29 -43.46
CA ASP A 1152 3.42 1.80 -44.83
C ASP A 1152 4.30 2.59 -45.83
N SER A 1153 4.76 3.78 -45.43
CA SER A 1153 5.70 4.59 -46.19
C SER A 1153 7.17 4.31 -45.82
N LEU A 1154 7.44 3.29 -44.99
CA LEU A 1154 8.76 2.96 -44.44
C LEU A 1154 9.36 4.09 -43.57
N CYS A 1155 8.50 4.92 -42.99
CA CYS A 1155 8.90 6.01 -42.12
C CYS A 1155 8.84 5.59 -40.66
N ALA A 1156 9.83 6.01 -39.87
CA ALA A 1156 9.84 5.78 -38.43
C ALA A 1156 8.84 6.72 -37.73
N ILE A 1157 7.90 6.15 -36.96
CA ILE A 1157 6.71 6.87 -36.47
C ILE A 1157 6.98 7.73 -35.21
N HIS A 1158 8.16 7.64 -34.55
CA HIS A 1158 8.39 8.31 -33.25
C HIS A 1158 9.65 9.19 -33.16
N ASP A 1159 9.44 10.41 -32.61
CA ASP A 1159 10.38 11.39 -32.03
C ASP A 1159 11.49 12.02 -32.90
N LEU A 1160 11.76 11.55 -34.12
CA LEU A 1160 12.88 12.06 -34.91
C LEU A 1160 12.55 12.94 -36.13
N GLY A 1161 11.34 12.91 -36.69
CA GLY A 1161 11.14 13.40 -38.07
C GLY A 1161 11.97 12.57 -39.06
N THR A 1162 11.59 12.43 -40.32
CA THR A 1162 11.93 11.27 -41.16
C THR A 1162 13.43 11.07 -41.49
N PRO A 1163 14.07 10.01 -40.96
CA PRO A 1163 14.90 9.11 -41.76
C PRO A 1163 14.04 7.89 -42.17
N THR A 1164 14.07 7.57 -43.45
CA THR A 1164 13.43 6.39 -44.04
C THR A 1164 14.27 5.14 -43.81
N ILE A 1165 13.62 3.98 -43.64
CA ILE A 1165 14.32 2.69 -43.69
C ILE A 1165 14.72 2.42 -45.13
N ASP A 1166 16.02 2.22 -45.40
CA ASP A 1166 16.48 1.76 -46.71
C ASP A 1166 16.13 0.27 -46.88
N PRO A 1167 15.25 -0.10 -47.84
CA PRO A 1167 14.91 -1.49 -48.09
C PRO A 1167 16.10 -2.36 -48.49
N ALA A 1168 17.15 -1.77 -49.07
CA ALA A 1168 18.35 -2.50 -49.48
C ALA A 1168 19.27 -2.84 -48.30
N ASP A 1169 19.25 -2.04 -47.23
CA ASP A 1169 20.03 -2.27 -46.01
C ASP A 1169 19.24 -1.88 -44.74
N PRO A 1170 18.18 -2.64 -44.40
CA PRO A 1170 17.28 -2.28 -43.32
C PRO A 1170 17.94 -2.42 -41.94
N ARG A 1171 18.89 -3.36 -41.77
CA ARG A 1171 19.61 -3.57 -40.50
C ARG A 1171 20.56 -2.42 -40.19
N ARG A 1172 21.27 -1.89 -41.18
CA ARG A 1172 22.11 -0.70 -41.00
C ARG A 1172 21.28 0.53 -40.71
N SER A 1173 20.14 0.69 -41.40
CA SER A 1173 19.18 1.76 -41.14
C SER A 1173 18.70 1.73 -39.68
N TRP A 1174 18.33 0.54 -39.18
CA TRP A 1174 17.97 0.32 -37.79
C TRP A 1174 19.11 0.66 -36.82
N ALA A 1175 20.32 0.16 -37.05
CA ALA A 1175 21.45 0.43 -36.15
C ALA A 1175 21.74 1.93 -36.01
N GLY A 1176 21.68 2.68 -37.12
CA GLY A 1176 21.81 4.13 -37.12
C GLY A 1176 20.69 4.83 -36.34
N LEU A 1177 19.44 4.39 -36.51
CA LEU A 1177 18.28 4.88 -35.77
C LEU A 1177 18.39 4.62 -34.27
N ALA A 1178 18.69 3.39 -33.87
CA ALA A 1178 18.83 2.99 -32.47
C ALA A 1178 19.94 3.80 -31.79
N GLN A 1179 21.08 3.99 -32.47
CA GLN A 1179 22.18 4.81 -31.97
C GLN A 1179 21.79 6.29 -31.83
N ALA A 1180 21.10 6.86 -32.82
CA ALA A 1180 20.65 8.25 -32.77
C ALA A 1180 19.63 8.49 -31.63
N ARG A 1181 18.74 7.52 -31.39
CA ARG A 1181 17.73 7.58 -30.33
C ARG A 1181 18.33 7.39 -28.94
N SER A 1182 19.29 6.48 -28.79
CA SER A 1182 19.95 6.22 -27.50
C SER A 1182 20.93 7.33 -27.10
N ALA A 1183 21.51 8.04 -28.06
CA ALA A 1183 22.46 9.13 -27.83
C ALA A 1183 21.80 10.48 -27.51
N ARG A 1184 20.47 10.63 -27.66
CA ARG A 1184 19.80 11.91 -27.39
C ARG A 1184 19.95 12.30 -25.91
N PRO A 1185 20.58 13.46 -25.61
CA PRO A 1185 20.72 13.91 -24.24
C PRO A 1185 19.36 14.22 -23.60
N MET A 1186 19.29 14.06 -22.28
CA MET A 1186 18.14 14.41 -21.45
C MET A 1186 17.71 15.85 -21.71
N ASN A 1187 16.68 16.08 -22.52
CA ASN A 1187 16.05 17.38 -22.53
C ASN A 1187 15.10 17.45 -21.33
N GLN A 1188 15.59 18.05 -20.24
CA GLN A 1188 14.72 18.52 -19.17
C GLN A 1188 13.85 19.65 -19.75
N GLY A 1189 12.55 19.41 -19.88
CA GLY A 1189 11.57 20.49 -19.94
C GLY A 1189 11.32 21.16 -21.30
N ARG A 1190 11.00 20.40 -22.36
CA ARG A 1190 10.10 20.95 -23.38
C ARG A 1190 8.75 20.22 -23.35
N PRO A 1191 7.63 20.94 -23.16
CA PRO A 1191 6.32 20.34 -23.39
C PRO A 1191 6.22 19.95 -24.87
N PRO A 1192 5.45 18.89 -25.21
CA PRO A 1192 5.04 18.69 -26.60
C PRO A 1192 4.33 19.97 -27.06
N CYS A 1193 4.74 20.49 -28.23
CA CYS A 1193 4.14 21.69 -28.83
C CYS A 1193 2.65 21.53 -29.07
#